data_AF-A0A0F7WRV5-F1
#
_entry.id   AF-A0A0F7WRV5-F1
#
_cell.length_a   1.000
_cell.length_b   1.000
_cell.length_c   1.000
_cell.angle_alpha   90.00
_cell.angle_beta   90.00
_cell.angle_gamma   90.00
#
_symmetry.space_group_name_H-M   'P 1'
#
loop_
_entity.id
_entity.type
_entity.pdbx_description
1 polymer ?
#
loop_
_entity_poly.entity_id
_entity_poly.type
_entity_poly.pdbx_seq_one_letter_code
_entity_poly.pdbx_strand_id
1 'polypeptide(L)'
;MYSCYSKGISHNYLLHPMSRLDIFVFDSLIANQDQNLLEEIFCSEDTVLFKAYRTTALQSPLAAKNLNIARKVANYILADNGEIDTVKLVEAIHHLSQCTYPLGPHRHNEAQDREHLLKMLKALKENPKLKESIKTLFVPSYSTIQNLIRHTLALNPQTILSTIHVRQAALTALFTYLRQDVGSCFATAPAILIHQEYPERFLKDLNDLISSGKLSRIVNQREIAVPINLSGCIGELFKPLRILDLYPDPLVKLSSSPGLKKAFSAANLIETLGDSEAQIQQLLSHQYLMQKLQNVHETLTANDIIKSTLLHYYQLQESTVRAIFFKEGLFSKEQVAFSTQHPRELSEIQRVYHYLHAYEEAKSAFIHDTQNPLLKAWEYTLATLADASQPTISNHIRLALGWKSEDPHSLVSLVTHFVEEEVENIRILVQQCEQTYHEARSQLEYIEGRMRNPLNNQDSQILTMDHMRFRQELNKALYEWDSAQEKAKKFLHLPEFLLSFYTKQIPLYFRSSYDAFIQEFAHLYADAPAGFRILFTHGRTHPNTWSPIYSINEFIRFLSEFFTSTESELLGKHAVINLEKETSRLVHNITAMLHTDVFQEALLTRILEAYQLPVPPSILNHLDQLSQTPWVYVSGGTVDTLLLDYFESSEPLTLTEKHPENPHELAAFYADALKDLPTGIKSYLEEGSHSLLSSSPTHVFSIIAGSPLFREAWDNDWYSYTWLRDVWVKQHQDFLQDTILPQPSIYAFIENFCNKYALQHVVHDFHDFCSDHSLTLPELYDKGSRFLSSLFTKDKTVALIYIRRLLYLMVREVPYVSEQQLPEVLDNVSSYLGISSRITYEKFRSLIEETIPKMTLLSSADLRHIYKGLLMQSYQKIYTEEDMYLRLTTAMRHHNLAYPAPLLFADSNWPSIYFGFILNPGTTEIDLWKFNYAGLQGQPLDNIQELFATSRPWTLYANPIDYGMPPPPGYRSRLPKEFF
;
A
#
# COMPACT_ATOMS: atom_id res chain seq x y z
N MET A 1 45.27 24.93 0.37
CA MET A 1 46.73 25.19 0.55
C MET A 1 47.44 23.89 0.25
N TYR A 2 48.28 23.90 -0.78
CA TYR A 2 48.84 22.76 -1.48
C TYR A 2 50.10 22.16 -0.81
N SER A 3 50.25 20.84 -0.97
CA SER A 3 51.52 20.10 -1.20
C SER A 3 52.45 19.71 -0.03
N CYS A 4 52.89 18.44 -0.14
CA CYS A 4 54.09 17.77 0.41
C CYS A 4 54.05 17.24 1.85
N TYR A 5 53.93 15.91 2.00
CA TYR A 5 55.06 15.04 2.37
C TYR A 5 54.82 13.61 1.87
N SER A 6 55.86 13.04 1.25
CA SER A 6 55.89 11.75 0.57
C SER A 6 56.61 10.68 1.39
N LYS A 7 56.20 9.42 1.17
CA LYS A 7 56.93 8.14 1.37
C LYS A 7 57.17 7.66 2.80
N GLY A 8 56.60 6.48 3.09
CA GLY A 8 56.99 5.67 4.24
C GLY A 8 56.18 4.37 4.37
N ILE A 9 56.65 3.34 3.68
CA ILE A 9 56.47 1.90 4.01
C ILE A 9 55.06 1.31 3.79
N SER A 10 54.94 0.62 2.66
CA SER A 10 53.86 -0.32 2.36
C SER A 10 53.85 -1.49 3.35
N HIS A 11 52.78 -1.63 4.12
CA HIS A 11 52.25 -2.93 4.52
C HIS A 11 50.95 -3.14 3.74
N ASN A 12 51.10 -3.50 2.46
CA ASN A 12 50.00 -4.00 1.64
C ASN A 12 49.75 -5.47 2.05
N TYR A 13 48.98 -5.67 3.11
CA TYR A 13 48.00 -6.76 3.13
C TYR A 13 46.65 -6.16 2.73
N LEU A 14 46.59 -5.60 1.52
CA LEU A 14 45.32 -5.33 0.88
C LEU A 14 44.77 -6.70 0.47
N LEU A 15 43.74 -7.16 1.18
CA LEU A 15 42.82 -8.19 0.72
C LEU A 15 42.44 -7.86 -0.72
N HIS A 16 43.01 -8.58 -1.69
CA HIS A 16 42.47 -8.60 -3.04
C HIS A 16 41.01 -9.04 -2.91
N PRO A 17 40.03 -8.28 -3.42
CA PRO A 17 38.65 -8.75 -3.40
C PRO A 17 38.60 -10.10 -4.12
N MET A 18 38.15 -11.14 -3.41
CA MET A 18 38.00 -12.47 -3.99
C MET A 18 37.23 -12.35 -5.30
N SER A 19 37.77 -12.91 -6.38
CA SER A 19 37.03 -12.93 -7.63
C SER A 19 35.84 -13.87 -7.45
N ARG A 20 34.63 -13.32 -7.57
CA ARG A 20 33.38 -14.03 -7.27
C ARG A 20 33.12 -15.07 -8.34
N LEU A 21 33.38 -16.34 -8.04
CA LEU A 21 33.21 -17.47 -8.97
C LEU A 21 31.81 -17.51 -9.58
N ASP A 22 30.76 -17.29 -8.77
CA ASP A 22 29.38 -17.25 -9.27
C ASP A 22 29.15 -16.14 -10.29
N ILE A 23 29.81 -14.99 -10.17
CA ILE A 23 29.71 -13.90 -11.14
C ILE A 23 30.47 -14.27 -12.43
N PHE A 24 31.70 -14.75 -12.30
CA PHE A 24 32.51 -15.13 -13.46
C PHE A 24 31.84 -16.21 -14.33
N VAL A 25 31.35 -17.28 -13.71
CA VAL A 25 30.64 -18.36 -14.42
C VAL A 25 29.34 -17.85 -15.03
N PHE A 26 28.60 -17.02 -14.30
CA PHE A 26 27.33 -16.46 -14.78
C PHE A 26 27.53 -15.59 -16.02
N ASP A 27 28.51 -14.68 -16.01
CA ASP A 27 28.80 -13.81 -17.15
C ASP A 27 29.24 -14.61 -18.39
N SER A 28 30.01 -15.69 -18.18
CA SER A 28 30.40 -16.63 -19.25
C SER A 28 29.20 -17.37 -19.85
N LEU A 29 28.27 -17.84 -19.02
CA LEU A 29 27.09 -18.56 -19.50
C LEU A 29 26.12 -17.65 -20.26
N ILE A 30 25.91 -16.40 -19.81
CA ILE A 30 25.07 -15.43 -20.53
C ILE A 30 25.63 -15.15 -21.92
N ALA A 31 26.94 -14.99 -22.04
CA ALA A 31 27.58 -14.72 -23.33
C ALA A 31 27.36 -15.84 -24.38
N ASN A 32 27.01 -17.04 -23.92
CA ASN A 32 26.82 -18.23 -24.73
C ASN A 32 25.36 -18.74 -24.78
N GLN A 33 24.37 -17.94 -24.34
CA GLN A 33 22.95 -18.35 -24.34
C GLN A 33 22.37 -18.49 -25.76
N ASP A 34 21.60 -19.56 -25.97
CA ASP A 34 20.84 -19.80 -27.21
C ASP A 34 19.71 -18.77 -27.39
N GLN A 35 19.47 -18.34 -28.63
CA GLN A 35 18.49 -17.30 -28.98
C GLN A 35 17.17 -17.89 -29.50
N ASN A 36 16.53 -18.77 -28.73
CA ASN A 36 15.12 -19.11 -28.98
C ASN A 36 14.21 -18.10 -28.25
N LEU A 37 13.03 -17.83 -28.80
CA LEU A 37 12.05 -16.90 -28.27
C LEU A 37 11.67 -17.18 -26.81
N LEU A 38 11.41 -18.43 -26.44
CA LEU A 38 11.08 -18.77 -25.04
C LEU A 38 12.25 -18.54 -24.08
N GLU A 39 13.47 -18.82 -24.52
CA GLU A 39 14.68 -18.53 -23.74
C GLU A 39 14.84 -17.00 -23.57
N GLU A 40 14.55 -16.23 -24.61
CA GLU A 40 14.55 -14.76 -24.56
C GLU A 40 13.46 -14.17 -23.63
N ILE A 41 12.36 -14.90 -23.44
CA ILE A 41 11.28 -14.48 -22.55
C ILE A 41 11.62 -14.82 -21.09
N PHE A 42 12.05 -16.06 -20.83
CA PHE A 42 12.16 -16.58 -19.46
C PHE A 42 13.55 -16.51 -18.86
N CYS A 43 14.59 -16.46 -19.68
CA CYS A 43 15.97 -16.67 -19.26
C CYS A 43 16.95 -15.58 -19.72
N SER A 44 16.51 -14.64 -20.57
CA SER A 44 17.34 -13.48 -20.95
C SER A 44 17.72 -12.63 -19.75
N GLU A 45 18.96 -12.16 -19.73
CA GLU A 45 19.50 -11.31 -18.66
C GLU A 45 20.04 -10.00 -19.23
N ASP A 46 19.43 -8.87 -18.86
CA ASP A 46 20.04 -7.55 -19.04
C ASP A 46 20.87 -7.20 -17.79
N THR A 47 22.13 -7.64 -17.79
CA THR A 47 23.01 -7.48 -16.64
C THR A 47 23.35 -6.02 -16.36
N VAL A 48 23.37 -5.16 -17.38
CA VAL A 48 23.64 -3.73 -17.27
C VAL A 48 22.47 -3.06 -16.54
N LEU A 49 21.25 -3.27 -17.02
CA LEU A 49 20.05 -2.69 -16.42
C LEU A 49 19.81 -3.23 -15.01
N PHE A 50 19.98 -4.54 -14.79
CA PHE A 50 19.86 -5.15 -13.46
C PHE A 50 20.86 -4.55 -12.47
N LYS A 51 22.12 -4.34 -12.91
CA LYS A 51 23.15 -3.71 -12.08
C LYS A 51 22.81 -2.25 -11.79
N ALA A 52 22.24 -1.51 -12.73
CA ALA A 52 21.83 -0.11 -12.54
C ALA A 52 20.74 0.01 -11.45
N TYR A 53 19.68 -0.80 -11.51
CA TYR A 53 18.67 -0.86 -10.45
C TYR A 53 19.27 -1.26 -9.09
N ARG A 54 20.14 -2.28 -9.06
CA ARG A 54 20.78 -2.74 -7.82
C ARG A 54 21.70 -1.70 -7.19
N THR A 55 22.43 -0.94 -8.00
CA THR A 55 23.40 0.06 -7.53
C THR A 55 22.72 1.21 -6.80
N THR A 56 21.55 1.64 -7.30
CA THR A 56 20.80 2.76 -6.71
C THR A 56 19.84 2.31 -5.62
N ALA A 57 19.33 1.07 -5.69
CA ALA A 57 18.33 0.49 -4.78
C ALA A 57 16.98 1.25 -4.68
N LEU A 58 16.82 2.34 -5.45
CA LEU A 58 15.59 3.12 -5.59
C LEU A 58 14.45 2.32 -6.24
N GLN A 59 14.79 1.28 -7.01
CA GLN A 59 13.85 0.38 -7.68
C GLN A 59 14.32 -1.07 -7.53
N SER A 60 13.38 -2.00 -7.39
CA SER A 60 13.69 -3.43 -7.35
C SER A 60 14.03 -3.98 -8.74
N PRO A 61 15.24 -4.52 -8.96
CA PRO A 61 15.56 -5.21 -10.21
C PRO A 61 14.68 -6.44 -10.46
N LEU A 62 14.27 -7.13 -9.38
CA LEU A 62 13.43 -8.33 -9.49
C LEU A 62 12.00 -7.99 -9.91
N ALA A 63 11.45 -6.90 -9.37
CA ALA A 63 10.13 -6.42 -9.78
C ALA A 63 10.12 -5.99 -11.25
N ALA A 64 11.18 -5.30 -11.70
CA ALA A 64 11.34 -4.93 -13.11
C ALA A 64 11.36 -6.15 -14.03
N LYS A 65 12.11 -7.18 -13.63
CA LYS A 65 12.19 -8.44 -14.36
C LYS A 65 10.88 -9.21 -14.35
N ASN A 66 10.19 -9.32 -13.22
CA ASN A 66 8.89 -9.98 -13.10
C ASN A 66 7.86 -9.36 -14.04
N LEU A 67 7.73 -8.03 -14.04
CA LEU A 67 6.77 -7.32 -14.90
C LEU A 67 7.12 -7.47 -16.39
N ASN A 68 8.42 -7.40 -16.74
CA ASN A 68 8.86 -7.61 -18.11
C ASN A 68 8.54 -9.03 -18.62
N ILE A 69 8.84 -10.06 -17.82
CA ILE A 69 8.49 -11.45 -18.14
C ILE A 69 6.97 -11.59 -18.30
N ALA A 70 6.18 -11.04 -17.37
CA ALA A 70 4.72 -11.08 -17.45
C ALA A 70 4.17 -10.47 -18.75
N ARG A 71 4.69 -9.30 -19.17
CA ARG A 71 4.32 -8.63 -20.44
C ARG A 71 4.68 -9.49 -21.65
N LYS A 72 5.91 -10.03 -21.67
CA LYS A 72 6.41 -10.87 -22.77
C LYS A 72 5.64 -12.18 -22.90
N VAL A 73 5.36 -12.88 -21.78
CA VAL A 73 4.58 -14.13 -21.77
C VAL A 73 3.14 -13.89 -22.19
N ALA A 74 2.51 -12.82 -21.67
CA ALA A 74 1.15 -12.44 -22.08
C ALA A 74 1.06 -12.18 -23.59
N ASN A 75 2.06 -11.52 -24.17
CA ASN A 75 2.14 -11.33 -25.62
C ASN A 75 2.35 -12.65 -26.37
N TYR A 76 3.23 -13.53 -25.87
CA TYR A 76 3.57 -14.80 -26.51
C TYR A 76 2.37 -15.73 -26.67
N ILE A 77 1.59 -15.92 -25.60
CA ILE A 77 0.49 -16.90 -25.58
C ILE A 77 -0.78 -16.42 -26.30
N LEU A 78 -0.84 -15.16 -26.74
CA LEU A 78 -1.95 -14.65 -27.53
C LEU A 78 -1.69 -14.90 -29.03
N ALA A 79 -2.72 -15.39 -29.72
CA ALA A 79 -2.74 -15.45 -31.18
C ALA A 79 -3.12 -14.08 -31.78
N ASP A 80 -2.98 -13.93 -33.10
CA ASP A 80 -3.28 -12.68 -33.81
C ASP A 80 -4.76 -12.26 -33.70
N ASN A 81 -5.66 -13.21 -33.42
CA ASN A 81 -7.07 -12.94 -33.14
C ASN A 81 -7.34 -12.53 -31.66
N GLY A 82 -6.29 -12.47 -30.84
CA GLY A 82 -6.33 -12.19 -29.42
C GLY A 82 -6.87 -13.32 -28.54
N GLU A 83 -7.07 -14.52 -29.06
CA GLU A 83 -7.41 -15.70 -28.24
C GLU A 83 -6.12 -16.35 -27.70
N ILE A 84 -6.26 -17.14 -26.63
CA ILE A 84 -5.13 -17.87 -26.06
C ILE A 84 -4.77 -19.04 -26.98
N ASP A 85 -3.56 -19.00 -27.53
CA ASP A 85 -2.96 -20.10 -28.27
C ASP A 85 -2.59 -21.22 -27.29
N THR A 86 -3.32 -22.33 -27.38
CA THR A 86 -3.14 -23.46 -26.46
C THR A 86 -1.82 -24.20 -26.69
N VAL A 87 -1.26 -24.17 -27.90
CA VAL A 87 0.03 -24.79 -28.19
C VAL A 87 1.13 -23.98 -27.51
N LYS A 88 1.16 -22.67 -27.74
CA LYS A 88 2.12 -21.77 -27.10
C LYS A 88 1.99 -21.76 -25.57
N LEU A 89 0.77 -21.85 -25.03
CA LEU A 89 0.56 -21.99 -23.59
C LEU A 89 1.24 -23.26 -23.03
N VAL A 90 1.11 -24.41 -23.71
CA VAL A 90 1.74 -25.66 -23.28
C VAL A 90 3.26 -25.58 -23.40
N GLU A 91 3.79 -24.99 -24.47
CA GLU A 91 5.22 -24.77 -24.65
C GLU A 91 5.80 -23.87 -23.55
N ALA A 92 5.12 -22.76 -23.23
CA ALA A 92 5.52 -21.84 -22.17
C ALA A 92 5.53 -22.52 -20.79
N ILE A 93 4.51 -23.33 -20.48
CA ILE A 93 4.47 -24.13 -19.24
C ILE A 93 5.64 -25.12 -19.19
N HIS A 94 5.87 -25.86 -20.28
CA HIS A 94 6.94 -26.86 -20.34
C HIS A 94 8.31 -26.21 -20.14
N HIS A 95 8.58 -25.13 -20.86
CA HIS A 95 9.85 -24.42 -20.79
C HIS A 95 10.06 -23.77 -19.41
N LEU A 96 9.07 -23.03 -18.88
CA LEU A 96 9.18 -22.42 -17.56
C LEU A 96 9.38 -23.46 -16.46
N SER A 97 8.73 -24.64 -16.55
CA SER A 97 8.94 -25.74 -15.59
C SER A 97 10.40 -26.23 -15.57
N GLN A 98 11.11 -26.16 -16.70
CA GLN A 98 12.52 -26.56 -16.80
C GLN A 98 13.50 -25.47 -16.33
N CYS A 99 13.04 -24.22 -16.25
CA CYS A 99 13.86 -23.07 -15.87
C CYS A 99 13.26 -22.27 -14.70
N THR A 100 12.48 -22.90 -13.81
CA THR A 100 11.74 -22.18 -12.76
C THR A 100 12.67 -21.48 -11.77
N TYR A 101 13.80 -22.10 -11.39
CA TYR A 101 14.63 -21.62 -10.29
C TYR A 101 15.96 -21.04 -10.77
N PRO A 102 16.29 -19.78 -10.46
CA PRO A 102 17.54 -19.18 -10.88
C PRO A 102 18.69 -19.40 -9.89
N LEU A 103 19.86 -19.70 -10.43
CA LEU A 103 21.13 -19.77 -9.69
C LEU A 103 21.99 -18.51 -9.82
N GLY A 104 21.60 -17.56 -10.67
CA GLY A 104 22.35 -16.33 -10.88
C GLY A 104 22.63 -15.53 -9.59
N PRO A 105 23.74 -14.76 -9.51
CA PRO A 105 24.03 -13.89 -8.37
C PRO A 105 22.89 -12.90 -8.12
N HIS A 106 22.29 -12.87 -6.92
CA HIS A 106 21.12 -12.03 -6.59
C HIS A 106 19.80 -12.36 -7.29
N ARG A 107 19.69 -13.48 -8.03
CA ARG A 107 18.45 -13.86 -8.74
C ARG A 107 17.56 -14.84 -7.95
N HIS A 108 18.11 -15.57 -6.98
CA HIS A 108 17.39 -16.60 -6.20
C HIS A 108 16.01 -16.19 -5.67
N ASN A 109 15.82 -14.93 -5.25
CA ASN A 109 14.52 -14.46 -4.75
C ASN A 109 13.43 -14.35 -5.84
N GLU A 110 13.76 -14.44 -7.13
CA GLU A 110 12.79 -14.54 -8.23
C GLU A 110 12.05 -15.88 -8.25
N ALA A 111 12.48 -16.89 -7.48
CA ALA A 111 11.86 -18.21 -7.46
C ALA A 111 10.34 -18.13 -7.24
N GLN A 112 9.92 -17.34 -6.25
CA GLN A 112 8.51 -17.18 -5.88
C GLN A 112 7.70 -16.51 -7.00
N ASP A 113 8.27 -15.48 -7.62
CA ASP A 113 7.67 -14.77 -8.74
C ASP A 113 7.44 -15.71 -9.95
N ARG A 114 8.38 -16.63 -10.18
CA ARG A 114 8.34 -17.61 -11.28
C ARG A 114 7.40 -18.78 -10.98
N GLU A 115 7.34 -19.23 -9.73
CA GLU A 115 6.36 -20.20 -9.25
C GLU A 115 4.93 -19.69 -9.42
N HIS A 116 4.67 -18.42 -9.07
CA HIS A 116 3.38 -17.78 -9.32
C HIS A 116 3.04 -17.77 -10.81
N LEU A 117 3.95 -17.32 -11.66
CA LEU A 117 3.76 -17.30 -13.11
C LEU A 117 3.42 -18.71 -13.65
N LEU A 118 4.17 -19.72 -13.22
CA LEU A 118 3.93 -21.11 -13.61
C LEU A 118 2.56 -21.61 -13.12
N LYS A 119 2.19 -21.29 -11.87
CA LYS A 119 0.89 -21.62 -11.29
C LYS A 119 -0.25 -21.02 -12.12
N MET A 120 -0.14 -19.75 -12.50
CA MET A 120 -1.17 -19.06 -13.29
C MET A 120 -1.26 -19.59 -14.73
N LEU A 121 -0.15 -19.93 -15.37
CA LEU A 121 -0.15 -20.58 -16.69
C LEU A 121 -0.81 -21.97 -16.63
N LYS A 122 -0.51 -22.77 -15.60
CA LYS A 122 -1.16 -24.07 -15.37
C LYS A 122 -2.66 -23.89 -15.12
N ALA A 123 -3.05 -22.93 -14.29
CA ALA A 123 -4.46 -22.61 -14.05
C ALA A 123 -5.20 -22.24 -15.35
N LEU A 124 -4.61 -21.43 -16.23
CA LEU A 124 -5.18 -21.11 -17.54
C LEU A 124 -5.34 -22.34 -18.43
N LYS A 125 -4.42 -23.32 -18.35
CA LYS A 125 -4.51 -24.57 -19.12
C LYS A 125 -5.62 -25.47 -18.59
N GLU A 126 -5.73 -25.60 -17.28
CA GLU A 126 -6.61 -26.57 -16.59
C GLU A 126 -8.04 -26.06 -16.45
N ASN A 127 -8.23 -24.75 -16.32
CA ASN A 127 -9.52 -24.14 -16.07
C ASN A 127 -10.07 -23.38 -17.29
N PRO A 128 -11.07 -23.95 -18.01
CA PRO A 128 -11.62 -23.32 -19.21
C PRO A 128 -12.36 -22.00 -18.92
N LYS A 129 -12.88 -21.79 -17.70
CA LYS A 129 -13.56 -20.55 -17.34
C LYS A 129 -12.62 -19.35 -17.38
N LEU A 130 -11.35 -19.53 -17.00
CA LEU A 130 -10.36 -18.44 -17.06
C LEU A 130 -10.12 -17.98 -18.50
N LYS A 131 -10.02 -18.93 -19.44
CA LYS A 131 -9.87 -18.62 -20.87
C LYS A 131 -11.08 -17.84 -21.40
N GLU A 132 -12.28 -18.26 -21.01
CA GLU A 132 -13.52 -17.58 -21.41
C GLU A 132 -13.60 -16.16 -20.84
N SER A 133 -13.29 -15.96 -19.55
CA SER A 133 -13.26 -14.64 -18.93
C SER A 133 -12.30 -13.66 -19.64
N ILE A 134 -11.14 -14.14 -20.10
CA ILE A 134 -10.22 -13.31 -20.88
C ILE A 134 -10.79 -12.99 -22.26
N LYS A 135 -11.42 -13.97 -22.91
CA LYS A 135 -12.03 -13.79 -24.23
C LYS A 135 -13.13 -12.73 -24.22
N THR A 136 -13.89 -12.61 -23.13
CA THR A 136 -15.00 -11.64 -23.00
C THR A 136 -14.54 -10.19 -22.81
N LEU A 137 -13.26 -9.93 -22.53
CA LEU A 137 -12.73 -8.58 -22.36
C LEU A 137 -12.80 -7.78 -23.67
N PHE A 138 -13.26 -6.53 -23.56
CA PHE A 138 -13.41 -5.59 -24.68
C PHE A 138 -12.73 -4.24 -24.39
N VAL A 139 -12.50 -3.44 -25.44
CA VAL A 139 -11.88 -2.11 -25.31
C VAL A 139 -12.79 -1.20 -24.49
N PRO A 140 -12.33 -0.66 -23.36
CA PRO A 140 -13.16 0.17 -22.51
C PRO A 140 -13.50 1.50 -23.19
N SER A 141 -14.72 1.99 -22.95
CA SER A 141 -15.20 3.23 -23.56
C SER A 141 -14.49 4.50 -23.02
N TYR A 142 -13.93 4.43 -21.81
CA TYR A 142 -13.39 5.59 -21.11
C TYR A 142 -11.88 5.74 -21.31
N SER A 143 -11.43 6.94 -21.68
CA SER A 143 -10.02 7.25 -21.98
C SER A 143 -9.08 7.04 -20.78
N THR A 144 -9.56 7.28 -19.56
CA THR A 144 -8.78 7.06 -18.32
C THR A 144 -8.41 5.59 -18.13
N ILE A 145 -9.36 4.67 -18.34
CA ILE A 145 -9.14 3.22 -18.28
C ILE A 145 -8.26 2.76 -19.46
N GLN A 146 -8.46 3.35 -20.64
CA GLN A 146 -7.56 3.09 -21.77
C GLN A 146 -6.10 3.51 -21.45
N ASN A 147 -5.89 4.64 -20.80
CA ASN A 147 -4.56 5.07 -20.36
C ASN A 147 -3.96 4.11 -19.32
N LEU A 148 -4.78 3.58 -18.40
CA LEU A 148 -4.34 2.54 -17.47
C LEU A 148 -3.83 1.29 -18.20
N ILE A 149 -4.50 0.86 -19.28
CA ILE A 149 -4.07 -0.25 -20.13
C ILE A 149 -2.75 0.09 -20.85
N ARG A 150 -2.62 1.30 -21.42
CA ARG A 150 -1.37 1.75 -22.06
C ARG A 150 -0.20 1.72 -21.09
N HIS A 151 -0.38 2.25 -19.88
CA HIS A 151 0.65 2.23 -18.84
C HIS A 151 1.00 0.81 -18.40
N THR A 152 0.01 -0.08 -18.29
CA THR A 152 0.25 -1.49 -17.93
C THR A 152 1.13 -2.21 -18.95
N LEU A 153 0.94 -1.91 -20.23
CA LEU A 153 1.66 -2.56 -21.33
C LEU A 153 2.88 -1.78 -21.83
N ALA A 154 3.24 -0.66 -21.20
CA ALA A 154 4.32 0.19 -21.69
C ALA A 154 4.12 0.72 -23.13
N LEU A 155 2.86 0.98 -23.51
CA LEU A 155 2.52 1.47 -24.85
C LEU A 155 2.71 2.99 -24.92
N ASN A 156 3.06 3.46 -26.11
CA ASN A 156 3.06 4.87 -26.43
C ASN A 156 1.64 5.48 -26.21
N PRO A 157 1.51 6.71 -25.64
CA PRO A 157 0.22 7.38 -25.42
C PRO A 157 -0.68 7.50 -26.67
N GLN A 158 -0.10 7.60 -27.87
CA GLN A 158 -0.80 7.70 -29.14
C GLN A 158 -1.28 6.34 -29.70
N THR A 159 -0.90 5.21 -29.08
CA THR A 159 -1.32 3.88 -29.53
C THR A 159 -2.83 3.72 -29.44
N ILE A 160 -3.45 3.32 -30.56
CA ILE A 160 -4.86 2.95 -30.62
C ILE A 160 -5.03 1.56 -30.01
N LEU A 161 -5.88 1.45 -29.00
CA LEU A 161 -6.11 0.19 -28.31
C LEU A 161 -7.01 -0.74 -29.12
N SER A 162 -6.76 -2.03 -28.97
CA SER A 162 -7.53 -3.13 -29.55
C SER A 162 -7.85 -4.14 -28.45
N THR A 163 -8.74 -5.09 -28.70
CA THR A 163 -9.08 -6.15 -27.73
C THR A 163 -7.86 -6.97 -27.31
N ILE A 164 -6.89 -7.16 -28.22
CA ILE A 164 -5.62 -7.84 -27.94
C ILE A 164 -4.88 -7.13 -26.80
N HIS A 165 -4.77 -5.80 -26.85
CA HIS A 165 -4.12 -5.02 -25.79
C HIS A 165 -4.86 -5.15 -24.45
N VAL A 166 -6.19 -5.19 -24.43
CA VAL A 166 -6.95 -5.37 -23.17
C VAL A 166 -6.67 -6.74 -22.56
N ARG A 167 -6.71 -7.79 -23.38
CA ARG A 167 -6.45 -9.17 -22.96
C ARG A 167 -5.02 -9.35 -22.49
N GLN A 168 -4.06 -8.75 -23.20
CA GLN A 168 -2.65 -8.75 -22.82
C GLN A 168 -2.45 -8.03 -21.47
N ALA A 169 -3.13 -6.90 -21.22
CA ALA A 169 -3.03 -6.19 -19.95
C ALA A 169 -3.60 -7.02 -18.78
N ALA A 170 -4.75 -7.66 -18.98
CA ALA A 170 -5.35 -8.55 -17.97
C ALA A 170 -4.46 -9.78 -17.67
N LEU A 171 -3.89 -10.41 -18.72
CA LEU A 171 -2.92 -11.49 -18.58
C LEU A 171 -1.64 -11.03 -17.86
N THR A 172 -1.14 -9.84 -18.21
CA THR A 172 0.03 -9.25 -17.54
C THR A 172 -0.25 -9.05 -16.04
N ALA A 173 -1.45 -8.56 -15.67
CA ALA A 173 -1.87 -8.42 -14.28
C ALA A 173 -2.04 -9.76 -13.55
N LEU A 174 -2.54 -10.80 -14.24
CA LEU A 174 -2.61 -12.16 -13.69
C LEU A 174 -1.21 -12.75 -13.42
N PHE A 175 -0.27 -12.52 -14.34
CA PHE A 175 1.08 -13.08 -14.31
C PHE A 175 2.07 -12.31 -13.42
N THR A 176 1.85 -11.03 -13.17
CA THR A 176 2.70 -10.22 -12.28
C THR A 176 2.50 -10.68 -10.85
N TYR A 177 3.58 -10.86 -10.09
CA TYR A 177 3.48 -11.28 -8.69
C TYR A 177 3.10 -10.11 -7.77
N LEU A 178 1.91 -10.17 -7.15
CA LEU A 178 1.42 -9.08 -6.31
C LEU A 178 2.18 -9.04 -4.97
N ARG A 179 2.71 -7.86 -4.63
CA ARG A 179 3.34 -7.56 -3.34
C ARG A 179 2.96 -6.18 -2.83
N GLN A 180 2.95 -6.04 -1.51
CA GLN A 180 2.70 -4.76 -0.83
C GLN A 180 3.85 -3.80 -1.06
N ASP A 181 3.49 -2.58 -1.44
CA ASP A 181 4.43 -1.51 -1.75
C ASP A 181 4.07 -0.21 -1.00
N VAL A 182 2.86 -0.11 -0.42
CA VAL A 182 2.40 1.01 0.41
C VAL A 182 1.59 0.59 1.64
N GLY A 183 1.35 1.55 2.54
CA GLY A 183 0.53 1.41 3.76
C GLY A 183 -0.95 1.15 3.46
N SER A 184 -1.26 -0.09 3.10
CA SER A 184 -2.61 -0.64 2.95
C SER A 184 -2.64 -2.16 3.21
N CYS A 185 -1.81 -2.63 4.14
CA CYS A 185 -1.64 -4.07 4.44
C CYS A 185 -2.98 -4.80 4.64
N PHE A 186 -3.97 -4.12 5.25
CA PHE A 186 -5.33 -4.63 5.45
C PHE A 186 -6.05 -5.03 4.16
N ALA A 187 -5.75 -4.38 3.04
CA ALA A 187 -6.28 -4.71 1.72
C ALA A 187 -5.32 -5.58 0.91
N THR A 188 -4.01 -5.35 1.04
CA THR A 188 -3.01 -6.10 0.29
C THR A 188 -2.96 -7.57 0.65
N ALA A 189 -3.05 -7.95 1.93
CA ALA A 189 -2.99 -9.36 2.32
C ALA A 189 -4.17 -10.16 1.72
N PRO A 190 -5.44 -9.71 1.86
CA PRO A 190 -6.54 -10.34 1.15
C PRO A 190 -6.38 -10.33 -0.37
N ALA A 191 -5.88 -9.23 -0.96
CA ALA A 191 -5.66 -9.13 -2.40
C ALA A 191 -4.66 -10.18 -2.91
N ILE A 192 -3.55 -10.39 -2.20
CA ILE A 192 -2.57 -11.44 -2.54
C ILE A 192 -3.23 -12.82 -2.49
N LEU A 193 -3.97 -13.11 -1.43
CA LEU A 193 -4.69 -14.38 -1.27
C LEU A 193 -5.66 -14.61 -2.44
N ILE A 194 -6.50 -13.63 -2.76
CA ILE A 194 -7.46 -13.72 -3.88
C ILE A 194 -6.75 -13.90 -5.22
N HIS A 195 -5.69 -13.14 -5.46
CA HIS A 195 -4.93 -13.17 -6.71
C HIS A 195 -4.24 -14.52 -6.94
N GLN A 196 -3.70 -15.13 -5.88
CA GLN A 196 -2.98 -16.39 -5.97
C GLN A 196 -3.86 -17.64 -5.88
N GLU A 197 -4.96 -17.59 -5.13
CA GLU A 197 -5.81 -18.76 -4.82
C GLU A 197 -7.15 -18.74 -5.58
N TYR A 198 -7.69 -17.55 -5.92
CA TYR A 198 -8.99 -17.39 -6.60
C TYR A 198 -8.91 -16.59 -7.91
N PRO A 199 -8.11 -17.04 -8.91
CA PRO A 199 -7.88 -16.30 -10.15
C PRO A 199 -9.17 -16.05 -10.98
N GLU A 200 -10.19 -16.91 -10.86
CA GLU A 200 -11.49 -16.68 -11.48
C GLU A 200 -12.14 -15.39 -10.96
N ARG A 201 -12.06 -15.18 -9.64
CA ARG A 201 -12.66 -14.02 -8.99
C ARG A 201 -11.89 -12.74 -9.30
N PHE A 202 -10.56 -12.83 -9.29
CA PHE A 202 -9.68 -11.75 -9.74
C PHE A 202 -10.00 -11.31 -11.18
N LEU A 203 -10.11 -12.24 -12.13
CA LEU A 203 -10.42 -11.89 -13.52
C LEU A 203 -11.84 -11.32 -13.68
N LYS A 204 -12.81 -11.80 -12.91
CA LYS A 204 -14.15 -11.20 -12.86
C LYS A 204 -14.08 -9.75 -12.41
N ASP A 205 -13.35 -9.49 -11.32
CA ASP A 205 -13.17 -8.12 -10.81
C ASP A 205 -12.49 -7.22 -11.85
N LEU A 206 -11.43 -7.69 -12.52
CA LEU A 206 -10.79 -6.93 -13.59
C LEU A 206 -11.76 -6.64 -14.74
N ASN A 207 -12.58 -7.60 -15.14
CA ASN A 207 -13.58 -7.38 -16.17
C ASN A 207 -14.60 -6.32 -15.73
N ASP A 208 -15.12 -6.38 -14.50
CA ASP A 208 -16.05 -5.39 -13.96
C ASP A 208 -15.41 -3.99 -13.92
N LEU A 209 -14.16 -3.89 -13.46
CA LEU A 209 -13.41 -2.63 -13.40
C LEU A 209 -13.12 -2.04 -14.78
N ILE A 210 -12.68 -2.85 -15.75
CA ILE A 210 -12.37 -2.37 -17.10
C ILE A 210 -13.65 -1.99 -17.84
N SER A 211 -14.70 -2.81 -17.74
CA SER A 211 -15.95 -2.61 -18.49
C SER A 211 -16.82 -1.49 -17.93
N SER A 212 -16.94 -1.42 -16.60
CA SER A 212 -17.90 -0.53 -15.91
C SER A 212 -17.24 0.55 -15.05
N GLY A 213 -15.91 0.53 -14.90
CA GLY A 213 -15.18 1.50 -14.05
C GLY A 213 -15.51 1.38 -12.56
N LYS A 214 -16.14 0.29 -12.12
CA LYS A 214 -16.55 0.09 -10.73
C LYS A 214 -16.49 -1.38 -10.32
N LEU A 215 -16.34 -1.61 -9.02
CA LEU A 215 -16.51 -2.91 -8.39
C LEU A 215 -17.78 -2.88 -7.54
N SER A 216 -18.69 -3.83 -7.76
CA SER A 216 -19.94 -3.96 -7.00
C SER A 216 -19.96 -5.26 -6.20
N ARG A 217 -20.57 -5.21 -5.01
CA ARG A 217 -20.89 -6.35 -4.13
C ARG A 217 -22.29 -6.22 -3.58
N ILE A 218 -22.98 -7.33 -3.34
CA ILE A 218 -24.30 -7.34 -2.73
C ILE A 218 -24.19 -7.89 -1.30
N VAL A 219 -24.31 -7.01 -0.31
CA VAL A 219 -24.21 -7.37 1.11
C VAL A 219 -25.54 -7.05 1.77
N ASN A 220 -26.16 -8.02 2.45
CA ASN A 220 -27.46 -7.83 3.13
C ASN A 220 -28.54 -7.18 2.23
N GLN A 221 -28.64 -7.63 0.98
CA GLN A 221 -29.56 -7.10 -0.05
C GLN A 221 -29.29 -5.65 -0.50
N ARG A 222 -28.14 -5.06 -0.12
CA ARG A 222 -27.71 -3.74 -0.55
C ARG A 222 -26.52 -3.85 -1.51
N GLU A 223 -26.61 -3.19 -2.67
CA GLU A 223 -25.46 -3.02 -3.55
C GLU A 223 -24.49 -1.99 -2.93
N ILE A 224 -23.26 -2.41 -2.72
CA ILE A 224 -22.12 -1.58 -2.40
C ILE A 224 -21.29 -1.48 -3.67
N ALA A 225 -20.99 -0.26 -4.11
CA ALA A 225 -20.24 -0.02 -5.34
C ALA A 225 -19.12 1.01 -5.09
N VAL A 226 -17.92 0.69 -5.53
CA VAL A 226 -16.73 1.55 -5.41
C VAL A 226 -16.10 1.81 -6.78
N PRO A 227 -15.53 3.01 -7.03
CA PRO A 227 -14.85 3.32 -8.28
C PRO A 227 -13.59 2.47 -8.45
N ILE A 228 -13.20 2.25 -9.72
CA ILE A 228 -11.83 1.86 -10.01
C ILE A 228 -10.87 2.91 -9.46
N ASN A 229 -9.85 2.47 -8.73
CA ASN A 229 -8.85 3.36 -8.18
C ASN A 229 -7.82 3.74 -9.26
N LEU A 230 -7.72 5.04 -9.57
CA LEU A 230 -6.82 5.58 -10.60
C LEU A 230 -5.65 6.37 -10.01
N SER A 231 -5.40 6.27 -8.70
CA SER A 231 -4.39 7.06 -7.98
C SER A 231 -2.95 6.78 -8.42
N GLY A 232 -2.72 5.79 -9.30
CA GLY A 232 -1.39 5.38 -9.76
C GLY A 232 -0.64 4.55 -8.71
N CYS A 233 0.34 3.74 -9.14
CA CYS A 233 1.20 3.00 -8.21
C CYS A 233 2.21 3.96 -7.59
N ILE A 234 2.66 3.71 -6.36
CA ILE A 234 3.54 4.67 -5.69
C ILE A 234 4.63 4.03 -4.82
N GLY A 235 4.62 2.72 -4.58
CA GLY A 235 5.43 2.17 -3.50
C GLY A 235 6.95 2.33 -3.67
N GLU A 236 7.48 2.13 -4.89
CA GLU A 236 8.92 2.36 -5.14
C GLU A 236 9.31 3.85 -5.06
N LEU A 237 8.38 4.79 -5.25
CA LEU A 237 8.68 6.23 -5.09
C LEU A 237 9.04 6.55 -3.65
N PHE A 238 8.34 5.91 -2.72
CA PHE A 238 8.40 6.24 -1.31
C PHE A 238 9.31 5.32 -0.50
N LYS A 239 9.75 4.19 -1.07
CA LYS A 239 10.72 3.29 -0.45
C LYS A 239 11.95 4.06 0.08
N PRO A 240 12.23 4.00 1.41
CA PRO A 240 13.34 4.74 1.97
C PRO A 240 14.67 4.05 1.67
N LEU A 241 15.60 4.85 1.15
CA LEU A 241 16.99 4.50 0.90
C LEU A 241 17.85 5.13 1.99
N ARG A 242 18.72 4.33 2.63
CA ARG A 242 19.70 4.88 3.59
C ARG A 242 20.79 5.61 2.82
N ILE A 243 21.06 6.86 3.20
CA ILE A 243 22.02 7.72 2.48
C ILE A 243 23.44 7.13 2.52
N LEU A 244 23.82 6.50 3.63
CA LEU A 244 25.10 5.79 3.76
C LEU A 244 25.36 4.80 2.60
N ASP A 245 24.32 4.13 2.10
CA ASP A 245 24.46 3.10 1.05
C ASP A 245 24.81 3.73 -0.32
N LEU A 246 24.64 5.05 -0.46
CA LEU A 246 25.00 5.82 -1.66
C LEU A 246 26.48 6.23 -1.72
N TYR A 247 27.23 6.19 -0.61
CA TYR A 247 28.64 6.57 -0.57
C TYR A 247 29.57 5.55 -1.28
N PRO A 248 30.74 5.97 -1.80
CA PRO A 248 31.40 7.29 -1.63
C PRO A 248 30.87 8.41 -2.53
N ASP A 249 30.22 8.10 -3.66
CA ASP A 249 29.78 9.09 -4.66
C ASP A 249 28.24 9.07 -4.87
N PRO A 250 27.45 9.67 -3.95
CA PRO A 250 26.00 9.58 -4.01
C PRO A 250 25.39 10.10 -5.31
N LEU A 251 25.85 11.26 -5.81
CA LEU A 251 25.30 11.86 -7.03
C LEU A 251 25.52 10.98 -8.26
N VAL A 252 26.72 10.39 -8.39
CA VAL A 252 27.05 9.50 -9.51
C VAL A 252 26.16 8.26 -9.46
N LYS A 253 26.04 7.61 -8.28
CA LYS A 253 25.13 6.48 -8.12
C LYS A 253 23.69 6.86 -8.47
N LEU A 254 23.16 7.94 -7.92
CA LEU A 254 21.79 8.38 -8.21
C LEU A 254 21.58 8.68 -9.69
N SER A 255 22.53 9.34 -10.36
CA SER A 255 22.44 9.68 -11.78
C SER A 255 22.35 8.46 -12.71
N SER A 256 22.88 7.30 -12.28
CA SER A 256 22.78 6.03 -12.99
C SER A 256 21.41 5.33 -12.86
N SER A 257 20.46 5.90 -12.10
CA SER A 257 19.14 5.31 -11.88
C SER A 257 18.31 5.29 -13.18
N PRO A 258 17.87 4.10 -13.65
CA PRO A 258 17.01 4.03 -14.83
C PRO A 258 15.67 4.76 -14.64
N GLY A 259 15.06 4.64 -13.45
CA GLY A 259 13.80 5.32 -13.13
C GLY A 259 13.93 6.82 -13.09
N LEU A 260 15.00 7.38 -12.51
CA LEU A 260 15.20 8.84 -12.51
C LEU A 260 15.41 9.37 -13.93
N LYS A 261 16.14 8.63 -14.77
CA LYS A 261 16.28 8.98 -16.20
C LYS A 261 14.91 9.01 -16.90
N LYS A 262 14.07 8.00 -16.70
CA LYS A 262 12.70 7.97 -17.25
C LYS A 262 11.84 9.10 -16.70
N ALA A 263 11.90 9.34 -15.39
CA ALA A 263 11.15 10.39 -14.71
C ALA A 263 11.47 11.79 -15.25
N PHE A 264 12.76 12.14 -15.34
CA PHE A 264 13.18 13.44 -15.83
C PHE A 264 13.01 13.60 -17.34
N SER A 265 13.06 12.50 -18.11
CA SER A 265 12.69 12.53 -19.53
C SER A 265 11.20 12.80 -19.73
N ALA A 266 10.32 12.16 -18.94
CA ALA A 266 8.87 12.40 -18.99
C ALA A 266 8.49 13.81 -18.53
N ALA A 267 9.25 14.36 -17.58
CA ALA A 267 9.13 15.75 -17.15
C ALA A 267 9.71 16.79 -18.15
N ASN A 268 10.26 16.35 -19.29
CA ASN A 268 10.92 17.19 -20.30
C ASN A 268 12.12 17.99 -19.78
N LEU A 269 12.87 17.45 -18.82
CA LEU A 269 14.06 18.09 -18.23
C LEU A 269 15.37 17.67 -18.89
N ILE A 270 15.41 16.49 -19.52
CA ILE A 270 16.60 15.94 -20.17
C ILE A 270 16.27 15.49 -21.59
N GLU A 271 17.25 15.63 -22.48
CA GLU A 271 17.14 15.18 -23.87
C GLU A 271 17.68 13.75 -24.01
N THR A 272 17.00 12.91 -24.79
CA THR A 272 17.36 11.49 -24.96
C THR A 272 18.63 11.25 -25.78
N LEU A 273 19.13 12.27 -26.49
CA LEU A 273 20.25 12.16 -27.44
C LEU A 273 21.62 12.53 -26.83
N GLY A 274 21.68 13.07 -25.61
CA GLY A 274 22.91 13.49 -24.92
C GLY A 274 23.42 12.51 -23.84
N ASP A 275 24.50 12.89 -23.15
CA ASP A 275 24.94 12.18 -21.93
C ASP A 275 23.95 12.43 -20.79
N SER A 276 22.98 11.54 -20.68
CA SER A 276 21.91 11.64 -19.70
C SER A 276 22.41 11.60 -18.26
N GLU A 277 23.49 10.88 -17.96
CA GLU A 277 23.98 10.76 -16.58
C GLU A 277 24.58 12.08 -16.10
N ALA A 278 25.39 12.73 -16.95
CA ALA A 278 25.94 14.05 -16.65
C ALA A 278 24.84 15.12 -16.48
N GLN A 279 23.80 15.09 -17.32
CA GLN A 279 22.66 16.01 -17.19
C GLN A 279 21.90 15.78 -15.88
N ILE A 280 21.63 14.52 -15.52
CA ILE A 280 20.95 14.19 -14.25
C ILE A 280 21.82 14.60 -13.07
N GLN A 281 23.13 14.34 -13.10
CA GLN A 281 24.04 14.77 -12.04
C GLN A 281 23.99 16.28 -11.83
N GLN A 282 23.94 17.07 -12.91
CA GLN A 282 23.77 18.51 -12.82
C GLN A 282 22.43 18.90 -12.18
N LEU A 283 21.33 18.25 -12.58
CA LEU A 283 20.00 18.49 -12.00
C LEU A 283 19.96 18.18 -10.50
N LEU A 284 20.59 17.09 -10.07
CA LEU A 284 20.64 16.66 -8.66
C LEU A 284 21.58 17.53 -7.79
N SER A 285 22.44 18.36 -8.39
CA SER A 285 23.45 19.15 -7.67
C SER A 285 22.90 20.44 -7.03
N HIS A 286 21.66 20.41 -6.54
CA HIS A 286 21.02 21.56 -5.90
C HIS A 286 21.19 21.55 -4.37
N GLN A 287 21.12 22.74 -3.75
CA GLN A 287 21.49 22.94 -2.34
C GLN A 287 20.76 22.01 -1.36
N TYR A 288 19.43 21.87 -1.50
CA TYR A 288 18.63 21.02 -0.61
C TYR A 288 19.09 19.56 -0.60
N LEU A 289 19.21 18.95 -1.79
CA LEU A 289 19.60 17.54 -1.87
C LEU A 289 21.04 17.34 -1.43
N MET A 290 21.94 18.28 -1.75
CA MET A 290 23.33 18.23 -1.28
C MET A 290 23.44 18.31 0.25
N GLN A 291 22.62 19.13 0.91
CA GLN A 291 22.56 19.18 2.37
C GLN A 291 22.00 17.88 2.95
N LYS A 292 20.91 17.34 2.38
CA LYS A 292 20.33 16.06 2.81
C LYS A 292 21.32 14.90 2.67
N LEU A 293 22.05 14.84 1.55
CA LEU A 293 23.06 13.82 1.29
C LEU A 293 24.26 13.87 2.25
N GLN A 294 24.56 15.02 2.88
CA GLN A 294 25.63 15.13 3.89
C GLN A 294 25.30 14.39 5.19
N ASN A 295 24.01 14.21 5.52
CA ASN A 295 23.56 13.51 6.71
C ASN A 295 23.49 12.00 6.45
N VAL A 296 24.64 11.32 6.48
CA VAL A 296 24.79 9.92 6.04
C VAL A 296 23.89 8.91 6.74
N HIS A 297 23.42 9.18 7.96
CA HIS A 297 22.57 8.27 8.74
C HIS A 297 21.07 8.43 8.44
N GLU A 298 20.68 9.47 7.71
CA GLU A 298 19.29 9.71 7.31
C GLU A 298 18.83 8.78 6.17
N THR A 299 17.55 8.91 5.82
CA THR A 299 16.94 8.24 4.68
C THR A 299 16.49 9.26 3.63
N LEU A 300 16.42 8.81 2.40
CA LEU A 300 15.99 9.56 1.23
C LEU A 300 15.06 8.68 0.40
N THR A 301 14.04 9.25 -0.20
CA THR A 301 13.13 8.52 -1.11
C THR A 301 13.30 9.01 -2.55
N ALA A 302 12.89 8.21 -3.54
CA ALA A 302 12.84 8.69 -4.93
C ALA A 302 11.87 9.87 -5.08
N ASN A 303 10.78 9.87 -4.32
CA ASN A 303 9.83 10.96 -4.22
C ASN A 303 10.51 12.25 -3.76
N ASP A 304 11.33 12.21 -2.69
CA ASP A 304 12.08 13.37 -2.20
C ASP A 304 13.02 13.94 -3.28
N ILE A 305 13.71 13.05 -4.00
CA ILE A 305 14.65 13.43 -5.07
C ILE A 305 13.89 14.13 -6.19
N ILE A 306 12.85 13.49 -6.74
CA ILE A 306 12.06 14.02 -7.86
C ILE A 306 11.41 15.35 -7.45
N LYS A 307 10.76 15.39 -6.29
CA LYS A 307 10.08 16.56 -5.74
C LYS A 307 11.04 17.74 -5.58
N SER A 308 12.14 17.53 -4.85
CA SER A 308 13.08 18.62 -4.56
C SER A 308 13.84 19.11 -5.80
N THR A 309 14.15 18.23 -6.75
CA THR A 309 14.77 18.58 -8.04
C THR A 309 13.82 19.44 -8.88
N LEU A 310 12.54 19.04 -8.99
CA LEU A 310 11.53 19.79 -9.73
C LEU A 310 11.22 21.15 -9.07
N LEU A 311 11.12 21.21 -7.73
CA LEU A 311 10.95 22.48 -7.01
C LEU A 311 12.12 23.43 -7.29
N HIS A 312 13.34 22.91 -7.30
CA HIS A 312 14.52 23.69 -7.65
C HIS A 312 14.47 24.20 -9.10
N TYR A 313 14.14 23.32 -10.06
CA TYR A 313 14.07 23.67 -11.49
C TYR A 313 13.03 24.77 -11.78
N TYR A 314 11.84 24.65 -11.21
CA TYR A 314 10.77 25.65 -11.35
C TYR A 314 10.93 26.86 -10.43
N GLN A 315 11.96 26.88 -9.56
CA GLN A 315 12.25 27.95 -8.61
C GLN A 315 11.08 28.23 -7.65
N LEU A 316 10.49 27.15 -7.11
CA LEU A 316 9.35 27.18 -6.21
C LEU A 316 9.74 26.73 -4.80
N GLN A 317 9.01 27.24 -3.81
CA GLN A 317 9.03 26.69 -2.45
C GLN A 317 7.89 25.68 -2.30
N GLU A 318 8.11 24.65 -1.47
CA GLU A 318 7.09 23.64 -1.21
C GLU A 318 5.82 24.22 -0.59
N SER A 319 5.96 25.16 0.35
CA SER A 319 4.84 25.85 0.98
C SER A 319 3.97 26.60 -0.05
N THR A 320 4.59 27.28 -1.02
CA THR A 320 3.88 27.96 -2.11
C THR A 320 3.06 26.99 -2.94
N VAL A 321 3.64 25.85 -3.33
CA VAL A 321 2.93 24.81 -4.09
C VAL A 321 1.75 24.26 -3.29
N ARG A 322 1.97 23.93 -2.01
CA ARG A 322 0.93 23.38 -1.14
C ARG A 322 -0.21 24.36 -0.89
N ALA A 323 0.10 25.63 -0.62
CA ALA A 323 -0.90 26.68 -0.43
C ALA A 323 -1.77 26.87 -1.68
N ILE A 324 -1.16 26.97 -2.86
CA ILE A 324 -1.91 27.12 -4.13
C ILE A 324 -2.73 25.86 -4.42
N PHE A 325 -2.15 24.67 -4.22
CA PHE A 325 -2.86 23.41 -4.46
C PHE A 325 -4.07 23.22 -3.55
N PHE A 326 -3.95 23.47 -2.24
CA PHE A 326 -5.07 23.39 -1.29
C PHE A 326 -6.08 24.52 -1.43
N LYS A 327 -5.70 25.63 -2.09
CA LYS A 327 -6.61 26.73 -2.40
C LYS A 327 -7.39 26.48 -3.70
N GLU A 328 -6.70 26.25 -4.80
CA GLU A 328 -7.27 26.20 -6.16
C GLU A 328 -7.60 24.78 -6.64
N GLY A 329 -6.78 23.79 -6.29
CA GLY A 329 -6.97 22.40 -6.70
C GLY A 329 -6.43 22.09 -8.10
N LEU A 330 -7.03 21.10 -8.77
CA LEU A 330 -6.63 20.61 -10.10
C LEU A 330 -7.71 20.83 -11.18
N PHE A 331 -8.92 21.26 -10.81
CA PHE A 331 -10.03 21.40 -11.77
C PHE A 331 -9.85 22.55 -12.77
N SER A 332 -9.00 23.54 -12.47
CA SER A 332 -8.62 24.66 -13.34
C SER A 332 -7.70 24.27 -14.53
N LYS A 333 -7.42 22.97 -14.71
CA LYS A 333 -6.60 22.38 -15.79
C LYS A 333 -6.95 22.85 -17.20
N GLU A 334 -8.20 23.23 -17.46
CA GLU A 334 -8.69 23.48 -18.82
C GLU A 334 -8.27 24.83 -19.42
N GLN A 335 -7.67 25.75 -18.64
CA GLN A 335 -7.36 27.10 -19.13
C GLN A 335 -5.87 27.46 -19.24
N VAL A 336 -4.96 26.62 -18.74
CA VAL A 336 -3.52 26.88 -18.91
C VAL A 336 -3.04 26.11 -20.13
N ALA A 337 -3.07 26.75 -21.30
CA ALA A 337 -2.32 26.27 -22.44
C ALA A 337 -0.84 26.16 -22.03
N PHE A 338 -0.34 24.94 -21.86
CA PHE A 338 1.06 24.69 -21.49
C PHE A 338 1.96 25.26 -22.60
N SER A 339 2.53 26.43 -22.34
CA SER A 339 3.51 27.04 -23.25
C SER A 339 4.85 26.32 -23.09
N THR A 340 5.62 26.19 -24.16
CA THR A 340 6.99 25.65 -24.11
C THR A 340 8.02 26.67 -23.61
N GLN A 341 7.57 27.73 -22.92
CA GLN A 341 8.43 28.80 -22.43
C GLN A 341 9.27 28.32 -21.24
N HIS A 342 10.45 28.92 -21.07
CA HIS A 342 11.33 28.59 -19.95
C HIS A 342 10.64 28.98 -18.63
N PRO A 343 10.79 28.21 -17.52
CA PRO A 343 10.12 28.49 -16.24
C PRO A 343 10.24 29.92 -15.69
N ARG A 344 11.26 30.68 -16.11
CA ARG A 344 11.51 32.06 -15.64
C ARG A 344 10.58 33.10 -16.28
N GLU A 345 9.95 32.76 -17.39
CA GLU A 345 9.03 33.64 -18.12
C GLU A 345 7.57 33.46 -17.67
N LEU A 346 7.31 32.43 -16.86
CA LEU A 346 5.99 32.07 -16.36
C LEU A 346 5.66 32.81 -15.05
N SER A 347 4.37 33.09 -14.83
CA SER A 347 3.88 33.56 -13.53
C SER A 347 4.04 32.47 -12.44
N GLU A 348 4.02 32.86 -11.17
CA GLU A 348 4.17 31.89 -10.07
C GLU A 348 3.12 30.76 -10.12
N ILE A 349 1.86 31.11 -10.38
CA ILE A 349 0.75 30.15 -10.52
C ILE A 349 1.00 29.22 -11.71
N GLN A 350 1.45 29.75 -12.86
CA GLN A 350 1.78 28.92 -14.03
C GLN A 350 2.93 27.96 -13.71
N ARG A 351 3.99 28.42 -13.01
CA ARG A 351 5.08 27.55 -12.57
C ARG A 351 4.59 26.42 -11.67
N VAL A 352 3.66 26.71 -10.76
CA VAL A 352 3.05 25.67 -9.89
C VAL A 352 2.30 24.62 -10.72
N TYR A 353 1.48 25.03 -11.69
CA TYR A 353 0.75 24.07 -12.54
C TYR A 353 1.69 23.25 -13.43
N HIS A 354 2.73 23.87 -14.01
CA HIS A 354 3.76 23.16 -14.76
C HIS A 354 4.53 22.16 -13.87
N TYR A 355 4.87 22.57 -12.64
CA TYR A 355 5.49 21.69 -11.64
C TYR A 355 4.60 20.49 -11.32
N LEU A 356 3.31 20.70 -11.01
CA LEU A 356 2.37 19.63 -10.68
C LEU A 356 2.21 18.64 -11.83
N HIS A 357 2.10 19.14 -13.07
CA HIS A 357 2.04 18.28 -14.26
C HIS A 357 3.33 17.48 -14.44
N ALA A 358 4.49 18.14 -14.42
CA ALA A 358 5.78 17.47 -14.56
C ALA A 358 6.04 16.44 -13.46
N TYR A 359 5.56 16.71 -12.25
CA TYR A 359 5.64 15.80 -11.11
C TYR A 359 4.78 14.55 -11.32
N GLU A 360 3.54 14.67 -11.81
CA GLU A 360 2.71 13.50 -12.12
C GLU A 360 3.32 12.62 -13.22
N GLU A 361 3.81 13.23 -14.30
CA GLU A 361 4.48 12.51 -15.40
C GLU A 361 5.77 11.81 -14.92
N ALA A 362 6.59 12.50 -14.13
CA ALA A 362 7.82 11.95 -13.56
C ALA A 362 7.55 10.74 -12.67
N LYS A 363 6.54 10.85 -11.79
CA LYS A 363 6.14 9.74 -10.90
C LYS A 363 5.67 8.53 -11.68
N SER A 364 4.81 8.73 -12.68
CA SER A 364 4.27 7.65 -13.52
C SER A 364 5.37 6.95 -14.32
N ALA A 365 6.32 7.71 -14.87
CA ALA A 365 7.44 7.17 -15.63
C ALA A 365 8.46 6.43 -14.74
N PHE A 366 8.65 6.85 -13.49
CA PHE A 366 9.59 6.21 -12.56
C PHE A 366 9.17 4.77 -12.25
N ILE A 367 7.91 4.55 -11.87
CA ILE A 367 7.35 3.25 -11.45
C ILE A 367 7.04 2.29 -12.62
N HIS A 368 7.14 2.79 -13.84
CA HIS A 368 6.63 2.16 -15.07
C HIS A 368 7.13 0.73 -15.32
N ASP A 369 8.36 0.46 -14.92
CA ASP A 369 9.01 -0.84 -15.13
C ASP A 369 8.80 -1.81 -13.97
N THR A 370 8.53 -1.31 -12.76
CA THR A 370 8.57 -2.11 -11.54
C THR A 370 7.19 -2.44 -10.97
N GLN A 371 6.13 -1.74 -11.40
CA GLN A 371 4.80 -1.89 -10.84
C GLN A 371 3.76 -2.05 -11.94
N ASN A 372 2.82 -2.98 -11.76
CA ASN A 372 1.72 -3.21 -12.70
C ASN A 372 0.53 -2.28 -12.35
N PRO A 373 0.24 -1.24 -13.16
CA PRO A 373 -0.81 -0.26 -12.90
C PRO A 373 -2.20 -0.86 -12.77
N LEU A 374 -2.58 -1.77 -13.66
CA LEU A 374 -3.90 -2.41 -13.60
C LEU A 374 -4.07 -3.28 -12.35
N LEU A 375 -3.05 -4.05 -11.99
CA LEU A 375 -3.07 -4.89 -10.79
C LEU A 375 -3.15 -4.05 -9.51
N LYS A 376 -2.39 -2.94 -9.45
CA LYS A 376 -2.44 -2.00 -8.32
C LYS A 376 -3.74 -1.21 -8.25
N ALA A 377 -4.32 -0.84 -9.40
CA ALA A 377 -5.64 -0.23 -9.45
C ALA A 377 -6.71 -1.17 -8.84
N TRP A 378 -6.63 -2.48 -9.13
CA TRP A 378 -7.51 -3.47 -8.50
C TRP A 378 -7.28 -3.55 -6.98
N GLU A 379 -6.04 -3.72 -6.53
CA GLU A 379 -5.69 -3.77 -5.10
C GLU A 379 -6.22 -2.54 -4.32
N TYR A 380 -5.97 -1.33 -4.83
CA TYR A 380 -6.42 -0.10 -4.20
C TYR A 380 -7.94 0.11 -4.27
N THR A 381 -8.61 -0.54 -5.23
CA THR A 381 -10.08 -0.59 -5.25
C THR A 381 -10.60 -1.47 -4.12
N LEU A 382 -9.91 -2.56 -3.77
CA LEU A 382 -10.23 -3.36 -2.59
C LEU A 382 -10.03 -2.56 -1.30
N ALA A 383 -8.96 -1.77 -1.20
CA ALA A 383 -8.77 -0.84 -0.08
C ALA A 383 -9.94 0.14 0.06
N THR A 384 -10.49 0.61 -1.07
CA THR A 384 -11.68 1.48 -1.06
C THR A 384 -12.93 0.75 -0.57
N LEU A 385 -13.07 -0.53 -0.91
CA LEU A 385 -14.22 -1.35 -0.50
C LEU A 385 -14.32 -1.51 1.02
N ALA A 386 -13.20 -1.53 1.73
CA ALA A 386 -13.17 -1.67 3.19
C ALA A 386 -13.94 -0.58 3.96
N ASP A 387 -14.06 0.63 3.37
CA ASP A 387 -14.80 1.76 3.97
C ASP A 387 -16.21 1.93 3.38
N ALA A 388 -16.57 1.18 2.33
CA ALA A 388 -17.75 1.47 1.51
C ALA A 388 -19.09 1.26 2.25
N SER A 389 -19.11 0.33 3.22
CA SER A 389 -20.25 0.12 4.14
C SER A 389 -20.26 1.08 5.33
N GLN A 390 -19.15 1.80 5.58
CA GLN A 390 -18.98 2.63 6.77
C GLN A 390 -19.62 4.03 6.62
N PRO A 391 -20.15 4.63 7.70
CA PRO A 391 -20.69 5.98 7.68
C PRO A 391 -19.61 7.07 7.72
N THR A 392 -18.33 6.72 7.60
CA THR A 392 -17.16 7.59 7.85
C THR A 392 -17.22 8.89 7.05
N ILE A 393 -17.42 8.79 5.73
CA ILE A 393 -17.52 9.96 4.85
C ILE A 393 -18.68 10.90 5.24
N SER A 394 -19.85 10.33 5.53
CA SER A 394 -21.04 11.10 5.93
C SER A 394 -20.83 11.79 7.27
N ASN A 395 -20.15 11.13 8.21
CA ASN A 395 -19.76 11.74 9.47
C ASN A 395 -18.78 12.88 9.26
N HIS A 396 -17.77 12.70 8.40
CA HIS A 396 -16.76 13.70 8.09
C HIS A 396 -17.36 14.96 7.44
N ILE A 397 -18.24 14.79 6.43
CA ILE A 397 -18.92 15.93 5.79
C ILE A 397 -19.85 16.66 6.77
N ARG A 398 -20.60 15.92 7.60
CA ARG A 398 -21.45 16.55 8.62
C ARG A 398 -20.64 17.31 9.66
N LEU A 399 -19.50 16.78 10.07
CA LEU A 399 -18.55 17.48 10.92
C LEU A 399 -18.06 18.77 10.23
N ALA A 400 -17.69 18.70 8.95
CA ALA A 400 -17.29 19.84 8.12
C ALA A 400 -18.42 20.85 7.85
N LEU A 401 -19.69 20.50 7.99
CA LEU A 401 -20.84 21.43 7.90
C LEU A 401 -21.33 21.95 9.27
N GLY A 402 -20.84 21.41 10.38
CA GLY A 402 -21.20 21.86 11.72
C GLY A 402 -22.52 21.29 12.21
N TRP A 403 -22.84 20.04 11.87
CA TRP A 403 -24.10 19.36 12.21
C TRP A 403 -24.40 19.24 13.71
N LYS A 404 -23.39 19.39 14.56
CA LYS A 404 -23.47 19.33 16.03
C LYS A 404 -22.63 20.44 16.69
N SER A 405 -22.24 21.45 15.91
CA SER A 405 -21.39 22.53 16.41
C SER A 405 -22.23 23.59 17.10
N GLU A 406 -21.69 24.18 18.16
CA GLU A 406 -22.25 25.37 18.81
C GLU A 406 -21.74 26.68 18.18
N ASP A 407 -20.86 26.58 17.17
CA ASP A 407 -20.30 27.76 16.51
C ASP A 407 -21.38 28.51 15.68
N PRO A 408 -21.34 29.86 15.66
CA PRO A 408 -22.33 30.69 14.96
C PRO A 408 -22.23 30.64 13.44
N HIS A 409 -21.19 30.00 12.89
CA HIS A 409 -20.93 29.85 11.46
C HIS A 409 -21.16 28.39 11.01
N SER A 410 -21.99 27.66 11.75
CA SER A 410 -22.38 26.28 11.43
C SER A 410 -23.67 26.26 10.61
N LEU A 411 -23.88 25.20 9.83
CA LEU A 411 -25.14 25.02 9.10
C LEU A 411 -26.34 24.99 10.06
N VAL A 412 -26.18 24.35 11.22
CA VAL A 412 -27.24 24.26 12.22
C VAL A 412 -27.59 25.64 12.77
N SER A 413 -26.59 26.46 13.10
CA SER A 413 -26.84 27.84 13.57
C SER A 413 -27.57 28.67 12.52
N LEU A 414 -27.15 28.60 11.25
CA LEU A 414 -27.82 29.30 10.14
C LEU A 414 -29.29 28.88 9.99
N VAL A 415 -29.55 27.56 10.00
CA VAL A 415 -30.91 27.02 9.86
C VAL A 415 -31.77 27.42 11.05
N THR A 416 -31.25 27.33 12.27
CA THR A 416 -31.97 27.71 13.49
C THR A 416 -32.31 29.19 13.49
N HIS A 417 -31.33 30.07 13.20
CA HIS A 417 -31.55 31.52 13.18
C HIS A 417 -32.57 31.93 12.12
N PHE A 418 -32.50 31.34 10.93
CA PHE A 418 -33.47 31.57 9.86
C PHE A 418 -34.89 31.15 10.28
N VAL A 419 -35.03 29.99 10.94
CA VAL A 419 -36.33 29.51 11.42
C VAL A 419 -36.85 30.37 12.55
N GLU A 420 -36.01 30.83 13.47
CA GLU A 420 -36.41 31.77 14.53
C GLU A 420 -36.96 33.08 13.96
N GLU A 421 -36.28 33.66 12.96
CA GLU A 421 -36.74 34.88 12.27
C GLU A 421 -38.10 34.67 11.58
N GLU A 422 -38.26 33.55 10.85
CA GLU A 422 -39.50 33.26 10.14
C GLU A 422 -40.66 32.88 11.08
N VAL A 423 -40.39 32.16 12.17
CA VAL A 423 -41.40 31.85 13.19
C VAL A 423 -41.89 33.14 13.83
N GLU A 424 -41.03 34.12 14.09
CA GLU A 424 -41.45 35.41 14.64
C GLU A 424 -42.30 36.21 13.64
N ASN A 425 -41.92 36.23 12.37
CA ASN A 425 -42.72 36.82 11.29
C ASN A 425 -44.12 36.15 11.19
N ILE A 426 -44.18 34.82 11.30
CA ILE A 426 -45.44 34.06 11.26
C ILE A 426 -46.27 34.28 12.52
N ARG A 427 -45.66 34.44 13.70
CA ARG A 427 -46.40 34.76 14.95
C ARG A 427 -47.15 36.07 14.82
N ILE A 428 -46.52 37.09 14.23
CA ILE A 428 -47.18 38.37 13.94
C ILE A 428 -48.37 38.16 13.00
N LEU A 429 -48.20 37.36 11.94
CA LEU A 429 -49.28 37.02 11.01
C LEU A 429 -50.43 36.25 11.69
N VAL A 430 -50.11 35.26 12.55
CA VAL A 430 -51.09 34.49 13.30
C VAL A 430 -51.92 35.41 14.20
N GLN A 431 -51.28 36.36 14.89
CA GLN A 431 -51.99 37.36 15.71
C GLN A 431 -52.92 38.26 14.87
N GLN A 432 -52.48 38.67 13.67
CA GLN A 432 -53.31 39.46 12.75
C GLN A 432 -54.51 38.66 12.22
N CYS A 433 -54.31 37.39 11.85
CA CYS A 433 -55.39 36.49 11.42
C CYS A 433 -56.37 36.19 12.57
N GLU A 434 -55.87 35.98 13.79
CA GLU A 434 -56.67 35.79 14.99
C GLU A 434 -57.54 37.02 15.27
N GLN A 435 -56.96 38.23 15.18
CA GLN A 435 -57.72 39.47 15.31
C GLN A 435 -58.80 39.59 14.23
N THR A 436 -58.46 39.31 12.96
CA THR A 436 -59.41 39.35 11.84
C THR A 436 -60.55 38.34 12.04
N TYR A 437 -60.26 37.15 12.55
CA TYR A 437 -61.25 36.13 12.90
C TYR A 437 -62.18 36.60 14.02
N HIS A 438 -61.64 37.20 15.09
CA HIS A 438 -62.44 37.77 16.18
C HIS A 438 -63.34 38.93 15.71
N GLU A 439 -62.82 39.80 14.84
CA GLU A 439 -63.60 40.88 14.22
C GLU A 439 -64.73 40.33 13.35
N ALA A 440 -64.45 39.39 12.44
CA ALA A 440 -65.47 38.75 11.61
C ALA A 440 -66.54 38.01 12.44
N ARG A 441 -66.12 37.36 13.53
CA ARG A 441 -67.04 36.70 14.47
C ARG A 441 -67.95 37.69 15.17
N SER A 442 -67.40 38.81 15.65
CA SER A 442 -68.18 39.87 16.32
C SER A 442 -69.21 40.52 15.38
N GLN A 443 -68.85 40.70 14.10
CA GLN A 443 -69.73 41.22 13.07
C GLN A 443 -70.87 40.23 12.77
N LEU A 444 -70.58 38.93 12.68
CA LEU A 444 -71.60 37.90 12.50
C LEU A 444 -72.56 37.83 13.69
N GLU A 445 -72.04 37.85 14.92
CA GLU A 445 -72.85 37.86 16.16
C GLU A 445 -73.76 39.10 16.23
N TYR A 446 -73.29 40.26 15.78
CA TYR A 446 -74.11 41.48 15.67
C TYR A 446 -75.25 41.34 14.65
N ILE A 447 -74.98 40.79 13.47
CA ILE A 447 -75.99 40.54 12.43
C ILE A 447 -77.01 39.48 12.90
N GLU A 448 -76.56 38.40 13.53
CA GLU A 448 -77.44 37.38 14.12
C GLU A 448 -78.33 37.95 15.24
N GLY A 449 -77.80 38.86 16.05
CA GLY A 449 -78.58 39.63 17.03
C GLY A 449 -79.64 40.52 16.38
N ARG A 450 -79.31 41.19 15.28
CA ARG A 450 -80.24 42.03 14.49
C ARG A 450 -81.31 41.22 13.76
N MET A 451 -80.99 40.01 13.30
CA MET A 451 -81.96 39.10 12.68
C MET A 451 -83.09 38.68 13.63
N ARG A 452 -82.87 38.73 14.95
CA ARG A 452 -83.91 38.44 15.96
C ARG A 452 -85.00 39.53 16.05
N ASN A 453 -84.72 40.76 15.62
CA ASN A 453 -85.64 41.91 15.64
C ASN A 453 -85.52 42.77 14.34
N PRO A 454 -85.99 42.29 13.18
CA PRO A 454 -85.90 43.03 11.91
C PRO A 454 -86.91 44.19 11.85
N LEU A 455 -86.52 45.31 11.23
CA LEU A 455 -87.31 46.55 11.18
C LEU A 455 -88.46 46.49 10.15
N ASN A 456 -88.29 45.74 9.05
CA ASN A 456 -89.29 45.51 8.02
C ASN A 456 -88.91 44.30 7.10
N ASN A 457 -89.76 43.95 6.13
CA ASN A 457 -89.53 42.81 5.23
C ASN A 457 -88.33 42.98 4.28
N GLN A 458 -87.96 44.22 3.90
CA GLN A 458 -86.76 44.48 3.10
C GLN A 458 -85.47 44.34 3.93
N ASP A 459 -85.48 44.80 5.18
CA ASP A 459 -84.40 44.69 6.16
C ASP A 459 -84.10 43.22 6.49
N SER A 460 -85.12 42.36 6.57
CA SER A 460 -84.95 40.91 6.74
C SER A 460 -84.23 40.24 5.56
N GLN A 461 -84.52 40.64 4.32
CA GLN A 461 -83.81 40.12 3.13
C GLN A 461 -82.35 40.58 3.11
N ILE A 462 -82.08 41.84 3.45
CA ILE A 462 -80.71 42.39 3.53
C ILE A 462 -79.90 41.67 4.61
N LEU A 463 -80.46 41.51 5.81
CA LEU A 463 -79.79 40.80 6.91
C LEU A 463 -79.48 39.33 6.59
N THR A 464 -80.32 38.68 5.76
CA THR A 464 -80.07 37.29 5.31
C THR A 464 -78.89 37.23 4.33
N MET A 465 -78.80 38.19 3.40
CA MET A 465 -77.65 38.31 2.48
C MET A 465 -76.36 38.65 3.23
N ASP A 466 -76.42 39.58 4.18
CA ASP A 466 -75.28 39.96 5.01
C ASP A 466 -74.83 38.80 5.90
N HIS A 467 -75.75 38.01 6.47
CA HIS A 467 -75.42 36.80 7.22
C HIS A 467 -74.65 35.78 6.38
N MET A 468 -75.10 35.53 5.14
CA MET A 468 -74.37 34.64 4.23
C MET A 468 -72.98 35.17 3.89
N ARG A 469 -72.85 36.48 3.66
CA ARG A 469 -71.56 37.14 3.37
C ARG A 469 -70.60 37.07 4.56
N PHE A 470 -71.02 37.51 5.75
CA PHE A 470 -70.16 37.50 6.94
C PHE A 470 -69.80 36.07 7.37
N ARG A 471 -70.66 35.08 7.10
CA ARG A 471 -70.33 33.66 7.30
C ARG A 471 -69.24 33.19 6.34
N GLN A 472 -69.25 33.63 5.08
CA GLN A 472 -68.16 33.37 4.14
C GLN A 472 -66.86 34.07 4.57
N GLU A 473 -66.94 35.32 5.05
CA GLU A 473 -65.80 36.06 5.58
C GLU A 473 -65.22 35.39 6.84
N LEU A 474 -66.06 34.90 7.76
CA LEU A 474 -65.63 34.13 8.94
C LEU A 474 -64.97 32.81 8.55
N ASN A 475 -65.56 32.04 7.62
CA ASN A 475 -64.96 30.78 7.15
C ASN A 475 -63.60 31.03 6.46
N LYS A 476 -63.49 32.12 5.71
CA LYS A 476 -62.23 32.54 5.09
C LYS A 476 -61.19 32.93 6.14
N ALA A 477 -61.57 33.73 7.14
CA ALA A 477 -60.69 34.13 8.23
C ALA A 477 -60.24 32.92 9.09
N LEU A 478 -61.12 31.96 9.33
CA LEU A 478 -60.80 30.70 10.01
C LEU A 478 -59.79 29.88 9.20
N TYR A 479 -60.01 29.73 7.90
CA TYR A 479 -59.07 29.04 7.01
C TYR A 479 -57.69 29.72 6.98
N GLU A 480 -57.65 31.06 6.91
CA GLU A 480 -56.40 31.83 6.95
C GLU A 480 -55.67 31.68 8.29
N TRP A 481 -56.41 31.69 9.40
CA TRP A 481 -55.85 31.47 10.74
C TRP A 481 -55.30 30.05 10.92
N ASP A 482 -56.07 29.02 10.57
CA ASP A 482 -55.64 27.63 10.60
C ASP A 482 -54.42 27.41 9.70
N SER A 483 -54.42 27.99 8.50
CA SER A 483 -53.29 27.91 7.57
C SER A 483 -52.03 28.58 8.13
N ALA A 484 -52.16 29.72 8.83
CA ALA A 484 -51.02 30.40 9.45
C ALA A 484 -50.45 29.61 10.64
N GLN A 485 -51.31 28.99 11.47
CA GLN A 485 -50.89 28.11 12.56
C GLN A 485 -50.19 26.84 12.05
N GLU A 486 -50.74 26.21 11.01
CA GLU A 486 -50.10 25.05 10.38
C GLU A 486 -48.76 25.41 9.75
N LYS A 487 -48.65 26.60 9.13
CA LYS A 487 -47.38 27.12 8.61
C LYS A 487 -46.34 27.28 9.74
N ALA A 488 -46.73 27.83 10.89
CA ALA A 488 -45.85 27.97 12.06
C ALA A 488 -45.34 26.61 12.59
N LYS A 489 -46.24 25.62 12.70
CA LYS A 489 -45.86 24.25 13.13
C LYS A 489 -44.87 23.61 12.17
N LYS A 490 -45.10 23.73 10.86
CA LYS A 490 -44.18 23.19 9.85
C LYS A 490 -42.79 23.82 9.95
N PHE A 491 -42.71 25.13 10.19
CA PHE A 491 -41.44 25.83 10.38
C PHE A 491 -40.65 25.34 11.59
N LEU A 492 -41.31 25.10 12.73
CA LEU A 492 -40.65 24.57 13.93
C LEU A 492 -40.02 23.18 13.70
N HIS A 493 -40.63 22.35 12.86
CA HIS A 493 -40.11 21.03 12.50
C HIS A 493 -39.13 21.04 11.30
N LEU A 494 -38.98 22.18 10.63
CA LEU A 494 -38.16 22.29 9.42
C LEU A 494 -36.67 21.98 9.67
N PRO A 495 -36.01 22.42 10.77
CA PRO A 495 -34.60 22.09 11.02
C PRO A 495 -34.34 20.58 11.11
N GLU A 496 -35.11 19.87 11.95
CA GLU A 496 -34.96 18.42 12.12
C GLU A 496 -35.21 17.67 10.81
N PHE A 497 -36.22 18.10 10.05
CA PHE A 497 -36.52 17.54 8.74
C PHE A 497 -35.39 17.76 7.73
N LEU A 498 -34.85 18.98 7.62
CA LEU A 498 -33.75 19.30 6.70
C LEU A 498 -32.50 18.51 7.03
N LEU A 499 -32.13 18.45 8.31
CA LEU A 499 -30.94 17.70 8.74
C LEU A 499 -31.09 16.19 8.45
N SER A 500 -32.30 15.65 8.62
CA SER A 500 -32.63 14.26 8.29
C SER A 500 -32.62 14.00 6.77
N PHE A 501 -33.16 14.93 5.97
CA PHE A 501 -33.15 14.87 4.51
C PHE A 501 -31.71 14.85 3.97
N TYR A 502 -30.88 15.83 4.34
CA TYR A 502 -29.51 15.90 3.85
C TYR A 502 -28.62 14.76 4.36
N THR A 503 -28.88 14.23 5.58
CA THR A 503 -28.21 13.02 6.06
C THR A 503 -28.41 11.82 5.12
N LYS A 504 -29.58 11.71 4.46
CA LYS A 504 -29.87 10.65 3.49
C LYS A 504 -29.29 10.96 2.10
N GLN A 505 -29.15 12.23 1.75
CA GLN A 505 -28.67 12.67 0.43
C GLN A 505 -27.13 12.68 0.32
N ILE A 506 -26.41 13.02 1.40
CA ILE A 506 -24.93 13.11 1.39
C ILE A 506 -24.28 11.85 0.78
N PRO A 507 -24.62 10.61 1.18
CA PRO A 507 -24.01 9.41 0.60
C PRO A 507 -24.27 9.22 -0.90
N LEU A 508 -25.28 9.87 -1.49
CA LEU A 508 -25.58 9.76 -2.92
C LEU A 508 -24.68 10.70 -3.76
N TYR A 509 -24.32 11.85 -3.17
CA TYR A 509 -23.53 12.90 -3.82
C TYR A 509 -22.06 12.87 -3.48
N PHE A 510 -21.69 12.28 -2.34
CA PHE A 510 -20.31 12.17 -1.89
C PHE A 510 -19.95 10.70 -1.68
N ARG A 511 -18.85 10.31 -2.32
CA ARG A 511 -18.22 9.00 -2.24
C ARG A 511 -16.75 9.18 -1.88
N SER A 512 -16.05 8.09 -1.63
CA SER A 512 -14.63 8.14 -1.34
C SER A 512 -13.87 7.09 -2.12
N SER A 513 -12.57 7.34 -2.27
CA SER A 513 -11.60 6.38 -2.77
C SER A 513 -10.40 6.39 -1.85
N TYR A 514 -9.80 5.23 -1.62
CA TYR A 514 -8.46 5.14 -1.03
C TYR A 514 -7.50 5.97 -1.90
N ASP A 515 -6.61 6.72 -1.26
CA ASP A 515 -5.60 7.51 -1.95
C ASP A 515 -4.23 7.28 -1.28
N ALA A 516 -3.41 6.51 -1.98
CA ALA A 516 -2.11 6.08 -1.51
C ALA A 516 -1.12 7.26 -1.30
N PHE A 517 -1.32 8.40 -1.98
CA PHE A 517 -0.45 9.57 -1.88
C PHE A 517 -0.67 10.38 -0.60
N ILE A 518 -1.76 10.14 0.12
CA ILE A 518 -2.04 10.78 1.40
C ILE A 518 -1.15 10.12 2.46
N GLN A 519 0.08 10.61 2.56
CA GLN A 519 1.09 10.13 3.51
C GLN A 519 1.35 11.11 4.66
N GLU A 520 0.51 12.13 4.84
CA GLU A 520 0.52 12.99 6.04
C GLU A 520 0.33 12.19 7.34
N PHE A 521 0.02 10.90 7.21
CA PHE A 521 -0.08 9.94 8.29
C PHE A 521 1.03 8.86 8.28
N ALA A 522 1.79 8.67 7.20
CA ALA A 522 2.55 7.45 6.93
C ALA A 522 4.08 7.56 6.87
N HIS A 523 4.75 6.80 7.73
CA HIS A 523 6.07 6.24 7.43
C HIS A 523 5.84 4.85 6.82
N LEU A 524 6.49 4.47 5.71
CA LEU A 524 6.21 3.21 4.99
C LEU A 524 6.46 1.92 5.79
N TYR A 525 6.95 2.05 7.02
CA TYR A 525 7.16 0.97 7.97
C TYR A 525 6.51 1.23 9.34
N ALA A 526 5.74 2.32 9.48
CA ALA A 526 4.86 2.57 10.61
C ALA A 526 3.43 2.60 10.09
N ASP A 527 2.59 1.78 10.70
CA ASP A 527 1.23 1.48 10.26
C ASP A 527 0.32 2.68 10.47
N ALA A 528 0.30 3.51 9.45
CA ALA A 528 -0.41 4.76 9.43
C ALA A 528 -1.82 4.59 8.92
N PRO A 529 -2.78 5.37 9.43
CA PRO A 529 -4.13 5.31 8.94
C PRO A 529 -4.21 5.60 7.44
N ALA A 530 -4.86 4.71 6.70
CA ALA A 530 -5.10 4.87 5.28
C ALA A 530 -5.92 6.14 5.00
N GLY A 531 -5.39 7.00 4.13
CA GLY A 531 -6.06 8.21 3.68
C GLY A 531 -7.09 7.93 2.60
N PHE A 532 -8.27 8.53 2.73
CA PHE A 532 -9.36 8.45 1.78
C PHE A 532 -9.70 9.85 1.28
N ARG A 533 -9.79 9.98 -0.04
CA ARG A 533 -10.17 11.23 -0.70
C ARG A 533 -11.66 11.24 -1.00
N ILE A 534 -12.32 12.35 -0.70
CA ILE A 534 -13.72 12.57 -1.06
C ILE A 534 -13.84 12.83 -2.56
N LEU A 535 -14.85 12.19 -3.17
CA LEU A 535 -15.26 12.31 -4.55
C LEU A 535 -16.69 12.86 -4.59
N PHE A 536 -16.94 13.82 -5.47
CA PHE A 536 -18.27 14.33 -5.75
C PHE A 536 -18.88 13.62 -6.97
N THR A 537 -20.10 13.07 -6.82
CA THR A 537 -20.71 12.22 -7.85
C THR A 537 -21.53 12.98 -8.88
N HIS A 538 -21.81 14.27 -8.66
CA HIS A 538 -22.74 15.07 -9.47
C HIS A 538 -24.15 14.47 -9.57
N GLY A 539 -24.55 13.65 -8.59
CA GLY A 539 -25.81 12.89 -8.61
C GLY A 539 -25.83 11.72 -9.60
N ARG A 540 -24.67 11.38 -10.19
CA ARG A 540 -24.53 10.29 -11.17
C ARG A 540 -24.11 9.01 -10.48
N THR A 541 -24.68 7.90 -10.93
CA THR A 541 -24.36 6.56 -10.40
C THR A 541 -23.02 6.02 -10.92
N HIS A 542 -22.52 6.52 -12.06
CA HIS A 542 -21.34 5.95 -12.73
C HIS A 542 -20.03 6.59 -12.25
N PRO A 543 -19.06 5.83 -11.70
CA PRO A 543 -17.91 6.45 -11.02
C PRO A 543 -16.89 7.17 -11.88
N ASN A 544 -16.77 6.82 -13.17
CA ASN A 544 -15.94 7.58 -14.13
C ASN A 544 -16.37 9.05 -14.34
N THR A 545 -17.54 9.44 -13.84
CA THR A 545 -18.00 10.83 -13.90
C THR A 545 -17.81 11.58 -12.58
N TRP A 546 -17.26 10.92 -11.57
CA TRP A 546 -17.06 11.50 -10.26
C TRP A 546 -15.77 12.31 -10.23
N SER A 547 -15.80 13.42 -9.50
CA SER A 547 -14.71 14.37 -9.41
C SER A 547 -14.03 14.28 -8.05
N PRO A 548 -12.72 13.95 -7.97
CA PRO A 548 -11.98 14.05 -6.73
C PRO A 548 -11.85 15.51 -6.26
N ILE A 549 -11.78 15.68 -4.94
CA ILE A 549 -11.64 17.00 -4.30
C ILE A 549 -10.22 17.15 -3.74
N TYR A 550 -9.55 18.24 -4.10
CA TYR A 550 -8.17 18.54 -3.70
C TYR A 550 -8.01 19.88 -2.97
N SER A 551 -9.02 20.75 -3.03
CA SER A 551 -8.93 22.11 -2.50
C SER A 551 -10.20 22.60 -1.83
N ILE A 552 -10.07 23.68 -1.06
CA ILE A 552 -11.21 24.35 -0.43
C ILE A 552 -12.16 24.92 -1.48
N ASN A 553 -11.64 25.51 -2.57
CA ASN A 553 -12.49 26.05 -3.63
C ASN A 553 -13.30 24.95 -4.33
N GLU A 554 -12.67 23.80 -4.62
CA GLU A 554 -13.38 22.64 -5.18
C GLU A 554 -14.43 22.12 -4.20
N PHE A 555 -14.09 21.99 -2.91
CA PHE A 555 -15.01 21.49 -1.88
C PHE A 555 -16.24 22.40 -1.72
N ILE A 556 -16.05 23.72 -1.62
CA ILE A 556 -17.12 24.70 -1.51
C ILE A 556 -17.99 24.74 -2.77
N ARG A 557 -17.37 24.66 -3.96
CA ARG A 557 -18.10 24.58 -5.23
C ARG A 557 -19.00 23.35 -5.27
N PHE A 558 -18.49 22.17 -4.91
CA PHE A 558 -19.27 20.93 -4.92
C PHE A 558 -20.35 20.89 -3.84
N LEU A 559 -20.10 21.47 -2.67
CA LEU A 559 -21.15 21.66 -1.65
C LEU A 559 -22.27 22.57 -2.16
N SER A 560 -21.92 23.65 -2.85
CA SER A 560 -22.92 24.56 -3.45
C SER A 560 -23.74 23.83 -4.52
N GLU A 561 -23.08 23.07 -5.41
CA GLU A 561 -23.73 22.23 -6.41
C GLU A 561 -24.64 21.16 -5.76
N PHE A 562 -24.24 20.58 -4.63
CA PHE A 562 -25.05 19.64 -3.85
C PHE A 562 -26.35 20.26 -3.33
N PHE A 563 -26.27 21.42 -2.66
CA PHE A 563 -27.47 22.08 -2.13
C PHE A 563 -28.41 22.56 -3.25
N THR A 564 -27.87 23.07 -4.36
CA THR A 564 -28.69 23.49 -5.50
C THR A 564 -29.31 22.30 -6.24
N SER A 565 -28.58 21.19 -6.44
CA SER A 565 -29.12 20.01 -7.15
C SER A 565 -30.22 19.28 -6.37
N THR A 566 -30.15 19.30 -5.04
CA THR A 566 -31.15 18.66 -4.17
C THR A 566 -32.37 19.53 -3.87
N GLU A 567 -32.35 20.82 -4.24
CA GLU A 567 -33.42 21.79 -3.98
C GLU A 567 -34.77 21.33 -4.56
N SER A 568 -34.79 20.91 -5.82
CA SER A 568 -36.04 20.45 -6.46
C SER A 568 -36.68 19.24 -5.76
N GLU A 569 -35.85 18.29 -5.30
CA GLU A 569 -36.34 17.12 -4.57
C GLU A 569 -36.83 17.48 -3.17
N LEU A 570 -36.16 18.44 -2.51
CA LEU A 570 -36.54 18.95 -1.21
C LEU A 570 -37.90 19.67 -1.25
N LEU A 571 -38.10 20.55 -2.24
CA LEU A 571 -39.36 21.28 -2.43
C LEU A 571 -40.55 20.34 -2.70
N GLY A 572 -40.30 19.18 -3.29
CA GLY A 572 -41.32 18.15 -3.53
C GLY A 572 -41.74 17.32 -2.30
N LYS A 573 -41.12 17.51 -1.12
CA LYS A 573 -41.44 16.73 0.08
C LYS A 573 -42.63 17.33 0.85
N HIS A 574 -43.50 16.46 1.39
CA HIS A 574 -44.71 16.87 2.11
C HIS A 574 -44.46 17.85 3.28
N ALA A 575 -43.32 17.72 3.96
CA ALA A 575 -42.95 18.63 5.06
C ALA A 575 -42.68 20.08 4.60
N VAL A 576 -42.38 20.27 3.30
CA VAL A 576 -42.02 21.55 2.68
C VAL A 576 -43.16 22.15 1.85
N ILE A 577 -44.21 21.37 1.54
CA ILE A 577 -45.39 21.87 0.82
C ILE A 577 -45.98 23.09 1.57
N ASN A 578 -46.18 24.19 0.86
CA ASN A 578 -46.57 25.53 1.34
C ASN A 578 -45.46 26.35 2.06
N LEU A 579 -44.20 25.91 2.00
CA LEU A 579 -43.00 26.59 2.50
C LEU A 579 -41.93 26.76 1.40
N GLU A 580 -42.31 26.65 0.13
CA GLU A 580 -41.38 26.51 -0.99
C GLU A 580 -40.51 27.76 -1.15
N LYS A 581 -41.11 28.95 -1.02
CA LYS A 581 -40.41 30.23 -1.18
C LYS A 581 -39.37 30.43 -0.08
N GLU A 582 -39.74 30.14 1.16
CA GLU A 582 -38.86 30.30 2.32
C GLU A 582 -37.76 29.25 2.34
N THR A 583 -38.07 28.02 1.94
CA THR A 583 -37.08 26.95 1.81
C THR A 583 -36.07 27.25 0.71
N SER A 584 -36.50 27.77 -0.44
CA SER A 584 -35.59 28.21 -1.52
C SER A 584 -34.68 29.35 -1.05
N ARG A 585 -35.22 30.29 -0.26
CA ARG A 585 -34.43 31.38 0.35
C ARG A 585 -33.41 30.83 1.36
N LEU A 586 -33.77 29.82 2.14
CA LEU A 586 -32.82 29.16 3.06
C LEU A 586 -31.71 28.44 2.30
N VAL A 587 -32.02 27.70 1.23
CA VAL A 587 -31.00 27.06 0.37
C VAL A 587 -30.07 28.11 -0.23
N HIS A 588 -30.60 29.24 -0.71
CA HIS A 588 -29.78 30.35 -1.17
C HIS A 588 -28.85 30.90 -0.07
N ASN A 589 -29.37 31.13 1.14
CA ASN A 589 -28.57 31.58 2.27
C ASN A 589 -27.47 30.58 2.65
N ILE A 590 -27.76 29.28 2.58
CA ILE A 590 -26.76 28.21 2.77
C ILE A 590 -25.66 28.35 1.72
N THR A 591 -26.00 28.39 0.43
CA THR A 591 -25.00 28.53 -0.64
C THR A 591 -24.17 29.81 -0.52
N ALA A 592 -24.79 30.94 -0.16
CA ALA A 592 -24.08 32.20 0.06
C ALA A 592 -23.11 32.13 1.25
N MET A 593 -23.51 31.48 2.35
CA MET A 593 -22.67 31.28 3.54
C MET A 593 -21.41 30.48 3.19
N LEU A 594 -21.54 29.39 2.40
CA LEU A 594 -20.40 28.54 2.01
C LEU A 594 -19.26 29.31 1.36
N HIS A 595 -19.58 30.38 0.62
CA HIS A 595 -18.60 31.22 -0.08
C HIS A 595 -17.94 32.29 0.80
N THR A 596 -18.34 32.43 2.07
CA THR A 596 -17.71 33.39 2.99
C THR A 596 -16.43 32.83 3.60
N ASP A 597 -15.40 33.68 3.70
CA ASP A 597 -14.12 33.31 4.33
C ASP A 597 -14.32 32.85 5.78
N VAL A 598 -15.24 33.49 6.51
CA VAL A 598 -15.56 33.16 7.91
C VAL A 598 -16.09 31.73 8.04
N PHE A 599 -16.97 31.30 7.14
CA PHE A 599 -17.46 29.91 7.14
C PHE A 599 -16.34 28.92 6.81
N GLN A 600 -15.51 29.25 5.82
CA GLN A 600 -14.41 28.37 5.39
C GLN A 600 -13.36 28.22 6.50
N GLU A 601 -13.04 29.28 7.23
CA GLU A 601 -12.19 29.23 8.42
C GLU A 601 -12.82 28.36 9.52
N ALA A 602 -14.09 28.59 9.87
CA ALA A 602 -14.79 27.78 10.87
C ALA A 602 -14.85 26.29 10.49
N LEU A 603 -15.05 26.00 9.20
CA LEU A 603 -15.05 24.64 8.66
C LEU A 603 -13.71 23.94 8.83
N LEU A 604 -12.60 24.62 8.52
CA LEU A 604 -11.26 24.08 8.71
C LEU A 604 -10.93 23.90 10.19
N THR A 605 -11.28 24.86 11.04
CA THR A 605 -11.14 24.78 12.50
C THR A 605 -11.85 23.55 13.06
N ARG A 606 -13.11 23.31 12.67
CA ARG A 606 -13.89 22.14 13.12
C ARG A 606 -13.23 20.81 12.77
N ILE A 607 -12.61 20.72 11.59
CA ILE A 607 -11.86 19.53 11.20
C ILE A 607 -10.61 19.38 12.07
N LEU A 608 -9.79 20.42 12.22
CA LEU A 608 -8.56 20.33 13.01
C LEU A 608 -8.85 19.99 14.48
N GLU A 609 -9.84 20.63 15.09
CA GLU A 609 -10.25 20.36 16.48
C GLU A 609 -10.74 18.92 16.68
N ALA A 610 -11.51 18.37 15.74
CA ALA A 610 -12.00 17.00 15.83
C ALA A 610 -10.88 15.96 15.78
N TYR A 611 -9.79 16.26 15.08
CA TYR A 611 -8.58 15.44 15.04
C TYR A 611 -7.55 15.84 16.12
N GLN A 612 -7.87 16.79 17.00
CA GLN A 612 -7.00 17.30 18.07
C GLN A 612 -5.68 17.90 17.55
N LEU A 613 -5.76 18.58 16.40
CA LEU A 613 -4.63 19.20 15.71
C LEU A 613 -4.54 20.71 15.99
N PRO A 614 -3.33 21.31 15.91
CA PRO A 614 -3.17 22.75 16.13
C PRO A 614 -3.88 23.56 15.05
N VAL A 615 -4.54 24.64 15.47
CA VAL A 615 -5.25 25.57 14.58
C VAL A 615 -4.36 26.80 14.33
N PRO A 616 -3.85 26.99 13.10
CA PRO A 616 -3.01 28.15 12.78
C PRO A 616 -3.83 29.45 12.76
N PRO A 617 -3.24 30.61 13.13
CA PRO A 617 -3.93 31.90 13.04
C PRO A 617 -4.17 32.27 11.56
N SER A 618 -5.36 32.78 11.23
CA SER A 618 -5.75 33.12 9.84
C SER A 618 -5.54 31.92 8.89
N ILE A 619 -6.32 30.86 9.10
CA ILE A 619 -6.11 29.53 8.48
C ILE A 619 -6.02 29.60 6.96
N LEU A 620 -6.86 30.42 6.31
CA LEU A 620 -6.88 30.55 4.84
C LEU A 620 -5.58 31.14 4.26
N ASN A 621 -4.78 31.84 5.07
CA ASN A 621 -3.46 32.35 4.68
C ASN A 621 -2.32 31.35 4.95
N HIS A 622 -2.60 30.27 5.69
CA HIS A 622 -1.63 29.27 6.13
C HIS A 622 -2.07 27.85 5.76
N LEU A 623 -2.71 27.69 4.60
CA LEU A 623 -3.18 26.38 4.12
C LEU A 623 -2.04 25.37 3.97
N ASP A 624 -0.81 25.83 3.71
CA ASP A 624 0.39 25.01 3.64
C ASP A 624 0.78 24.35 4.97
N GLN A 625 0.24 24.84 6.10
CA GLN A 625 0.52 24.31 7.44
C GLN A 625 -0.51 23.27 7.90
N LEU A 626 -1.59 23.05 7.13
CA LEU A 626 -2.64 22.10 7.48
C LEU A 626 -2.10 20.67 7.42
N SER A 627 -2.30 19.89 8.49
CA SER A 627 -2.01 18.45 8.50
C SER A 627 -3.24 17.58 8.22
N GLN A 628 -4.41 18.20 8.12
CA GLN A 628 -5.67 17.53 7.81
C GLN A 628 -6.61 18.50 7.08
N THR A 629 -7.39 17.97 6.13
CA THR A 629 -8.27 18.77 5.28
C THR A 629 -9.69 18.19 5.25
N PRO A 630 -10.72 18.98 4.91
CA PRO A 630 -12.12 18.53 4.82
C PRO A 630 -12.41 17.53 3.69
N TRP A 631 -11.53 17.43 2.69
CA TRP A 631 -11.66 16.54 1.53
C TRP A 631 -10.86 15.25 1.65
N VAL A 632 -10.17 15.06 2.78
CA VAL A 632 -9.39 13.87 3.10
C VAL A 632 -9.78 13.39 4.49
N TYR A 633 -9.93 12.09 4.68
CA TYR A 633 -10.16 11.53 6.01
C TYR A 633 -9.46 10.19 6.18
N VAL A 634 -9.34 9.77 7.43
CA VAL A 634 -8.89 8.43 7.83
C VAL A 634 -10.09 7.52 7.91
N SER A 635 -10.07 6.40 7.17
CA SER A 635 -11.15 5.42 7.19
C SER A 635 -11.27 4.68 8.53
N GLY A 636 -12.49 4.24 8.84
CA GLY A 636 -12.78 3.29 9.92
C GLY A 636 -12.86 1.83 9.46
N GLY A 637 -12.59 1.54 8.18
CA GLY A 637 -12.59 0.20 7.61
C GLY A 637 -11.46 -0.66 8.17
N THR A 638 -11.72 -1.96 8.29
CA THR A 638 -10.78 -2.96 8.81
C THR A 638 -10.65 -4.11 7.82
N VAL A 639 -9.73 -5.05 8.09
CA VAL A 639 -9.69 -6.33 7.36
C VAL A 639 -11.04 -7.03 7.46
N ASP A 640 -11.69 -6.98 8.62
CA ASP A 640 -12.98 -7.64 8.85
C ASP A 640 -14.06 -7.10 7.94
N THR A 641 -14.20 -5.76 7.87
CA THR A 641 -15.21 -5.12 7.01
C THR A 641 -14.92 -5.43 5.55
N LEU A 642 -13.65 -5.44 5.14
CA LEU A 642 -13.26 -5.81 3.79
C LEU A 642 -13.63 -7.26 3.46
N LEU A 643 -13.31 -8.22 4.33
CA LEU A 643 -13.59 -9.63 4.06
C LEU A 643 -15.11 -9.88 3.98
N LEU A 644 -15.88 -9.31 4.90
CA LEU A 644 -17.34 -9.42 4.89
C LEU A 644 -17.95 -8.79 3.62
N ASP A 645 -17.56 -7.56 3.29
CA ASP A 645 -18.09 -6.85 2.13
C ASP A 645 -17.65 -7.50 0.81
N TYR A 646 -16.38 -7.92 0.73
CA TYR A 646 -15.84 -8.52 -0.48
C TYR A 646 -16.42 -9.91 -0.74
N PHE A 647 -16.55 -10.78 0.28
CA PHE A 647 -17.11 -12.12 0.14
C PHE A 647 -18.64 -12.18 0.26
N GLU A 648 -19.31 -11.03 0.36
CA GLU A 648 -20.78 -10.94 0.46
C GLU A 648 -21.33 -11.73 1.66
N SER A 649 -20.53 -11.82 2.73
CA SER A 649 -20.89 -12.56 3.94
C SER A 649 -21.66 -11.66 4.90
N SER A 650 -22.80 -12.14 5.37
CA SER A 650 -23.53 -11.55 6.50
C SER A 650 -23.14 -12.14 7.85
N GLU A 651 -22.33 -13.20 7.85
CA GLU A 651 -21.94 -13.95 9.05
C GLU A 651 -20.62 -13.41 9.60
N PRO A 652 -20.46 -13.34 10.94
CA PRO A 652 -19.21 -12.89 11.54
C PRO A 652 -18.07 -13.87 11.22
N LEU A 653 -16.87 -13.32 11.07
CA LEU A 653 -15.65 -14.08 10.80
C LEU A 653 -15.24 -14.90 12.03
N THR A 654 -14.68 -16.09 11.80
CA THR A 654 -14.12 -16.93 12.86
C THR A 654 -12.70 -16.47 13.19
N LEU A 655 -12.54 -15.86 14.37
CA LEU A 655 -11.28 -15.27 14.83
C LEU A 655 -10.68 -16.05 16.01
N THR A 656 -9.36 -16.06 16.11
CA THR A 656 -8.61 -16.52 17.28
C THR A 656 -7.60 -15.45 17.66
N GLU A 657 -7.64 -14.97 18.91
CA GLU A 657 -6.92 -13.77 19.35
C GLU A 657 -6.01 -14.04 20.55
N LYS A 658 -4.86 -13.35 20.61
CA LYS A 658 -3.92 -13.44 21.74
C LYS A 658 -3.16 -12.13 21.93
N HIS A 659 -2.91 -11.76 23.19
CA HIS A 659 -1.89 -10.80 23.58
C HIS A 659 -0.66 -11.58 24.07
N PRO A 660 0.33 -11.87 23.20
CA PRO A 660 1.56 -12.52 23.61
C PRO A 660 2.46 -11.54 24.35
N GLU A 661 3.12 -11.98 25.42
CA GLU A 661 4.07 -11.14 26.16
C GLU A 661 5.43 -11.04 25.45
N ASN A 662 5.77 -12.03 24.63
CA ASN A 662 7.07 -12.16 23.98
C ASN A 662 7.01 -13.04 22.71
N PRO A 663 8.07 -13.08 21.88
CA PRO A 663 8.11 -13.88 20.65
C PRO A 663 7.90 -15.39 20.86
N HIS A 664 8.28 -15.96 22.00
CA HIS A 664 8.05 -17.38 22.30
C HIS A 664 6.56 -17.66 22.43
N GLU A 665 5.83 -16.87 23.22
CA GLU A 665 4.39 -17.02 23.37
C GLU A 665 3.65 -16.85 22.04
N LEU A 666 4.12 -15.93 21.18
CA LEU A 666 3.55 -15.75 19.85
C LEU A 666 3.77 -16.98 18.96
N ALA A 667 4.97 -17.58 18.98
CA ALA A 667 5.25 -18.80 18.24
C ALA A 667 4.38 -19.98 18.71
N ALA A 668 4.23 -20.13 20.03
CA ALA A 668 3.38 -21.16 20.62
C ALA A 668 1.90 -20.94 20.25
N PHE A 669 1.42 -19.69 20.32
CA PHE A 669 0.06 -19.32 19.93
C PHE A 669 -0.29 -19.77 18.52
N TYR A 670 0.54 -19.47 17.52
CA TYR A 670 0.25 -19.88 16.15
C TYR A 670 0.31 -21.40 15.97
N ALA A 671 1.28 -22.07 16.59
CA ALA A 671 1.36 -23.53 16.52
C ALA A 671 0.13 -24.20 17.15
N ASP A 672 -0.32 -23.73 18.32
CA ASP A 672 -1.53 -24.22 18.99
C ASP A 672 -2.79 -23.92 18.17
N ALA A 673 -2.92 -22.70 17.63
CA ALA A 673 -4.08 -22.32 16.83
C ALA A 673 -4.21 -23.19 15.56
N LEU A 674 -3.09 -23.58 14.94
CA LEU A 674 -3.08 -24.49 13.78
C LEU A 674 -3.37 -25.95 14.20
N LYS A 675 -2.91 -26.40 15.37
CA LYS A 675 -3.27 -27.72 15.94
C LYS A 675 -4.76 -27.86 16.19
N ASP A 676 -5.45 -26.78 16.52
CA ASP A 676 -6.88 -26.80 16.83
C ASP A 676 -7.79 -26.74 15.59
N LEU A 677 -7.22 -26.62 14.37
CA LEU A 677 -8.01 -26.56 13.15
C LEU A 677 -8.65 -27.93 12.80
N PRO A 678 -9.85 -27.92 12.17
CA PRO A 678 -10.46 -29.14 11.63
C PRO A 678 -9.54 -29.87 10.65
N THR A 679 -9.53 -31.21 10.68
CA THR A 679 -8.66 -32.05 9.83
C THR A 679 -8.78 -31.72 8.34
N GLY A 680 -9.99 -31.44 7.86
CA GLY A 680 -10.22 -31.07 6.46
C GLY A 680 -9.54 -29.74 6.07
N ILE A 681 -9.37 -28.79 6.98
CA ILE A 681 -8.64 -27.54 6.75
C ILE A 681 -7.14 -27.80 6.83
N LYS A 682 -6.68 -28.57 7.83
CA LYS A 682 -5.26 -28.93 8.00
C LYS A 682 -4.65 -29.54 6.74
N SER A 683 -5.35 -30.46 6.08
CA SER A 683 -4.88 -31.09 4.84
C SER A 683 -4.54 -30.08 3.73
N TYR A 684 -5.32 -29.00 3.56
CA TYR A 684 -5.03 -27.96 2.57
C TYR A 684 -3.81 -27.11 2.94
N LEU A 685 -3.63 -26.85 4.23
CA LEU A 685 -2.53 -26.07 4.77
C LEU A 685 -1.20 -26.83 4.73
N GLU A 686 -1.23 -28.14 4.99
CA GLU A 686 -0.07 -29.04 4.93
C GLU A 686 0.54 -29.12 3.53
N GLU A 687 -0.30 -29.11 2.50
CA GLU A 687 0.11 -29.12 1.09
C GLU A 687 0.68 -27.77 0.63
N GLY A 688 0.54 -26.70 1.44
CA GLY A 688 0.94 -25.34 1.09
C GLY A 688 0.08 -24.72 -0.02
N SER A 689 -1.07 -25.32 -0.31
CA SER A 689 -1.98 -24.89 -1.38
C SER A 689 -2.80 -23.64 -1.02
N HIS A 690 -3.00 -23.41 0.28
CA HIS A 690 -3.79 -22.34 0.85
C HIS A 690 -3.07 -21.68 2.03
N SER A 691 -3.31 -20.39 2.19
CA SER A 691 -2.81 -19.57 3.30
C SER A 691 -3.96 -19.10 4.20
N LEU A 692 -3.64 -18.79 5.47
CA LEU A 692 -4.59 -18.14 6.39
C LEU A 692 -4.22 -16.68 6.58
N LEU A 693 -5.21 -15.80 6.69
CA LEU A 693 -4.96 -14.40 7.03
C LEU A 693 -4.66 -14.26 8.53
N SER A 694 -3.78 -13.33 8.86
CA SER A 694 -3.50 -12.94 10.24
C SER A 694 -3.17 -11.45 10.33
N SER A 695 -3.39 -10.86 11.49
CA SER A 695 -2.99 -9.50 11.79
C SER A 695 -2.22 -9.44 13.10
N SER A 696 -1.12 -8.70 13.06
CA SER A 696 -0.50 -8.10 14.24
C SER A 696 -1.20 -6.77 14.58
N PRO A 697 -0.88 -6.13 15.71
CA PRO A 697 -1.42 -4.82 16.06
C PRO A 697 -1.23 -3.72 15.02
N THR A 698 -0.20 -3.85 14.17
CA THR A 698 0.27 -2.85 13.22
C THR A 698 0.62 -3.44 11.84
N HIS A 699 0.11 -4.62 11.47
CA HIS A 699 0.35 -5.18 10.14
C HIS A 699 -0.55 -6.38 9.87
N VAL A 700 -0.96 -6.58 8.62
CA VAL A 700 -1.79 -7.72 8.16
C VAL A 700 -0.98 -8.53 7.15
N PHE A 701 -0.99 -9.86 7.29
CA PHE A 701 -0.12 -10.78 6.56
C PHE A 701 -0.74 -12.19 6.42
N SER A 702 -0.05 -13.10 5.73
CA SER A 702 -0.54 -14.45 5.48
C SER A 702 0.34 -15.51 6.16
N ILE A 703 -0.28 -16.48 6.82
CA ILE A 703 0.38 -17.62 7.46
C ILE A 703 0.73 -18.69 6.42
N ILE A 704 1.99 -19.11 6.41
CA ILE A 704 2.52 -20.16 5.53
C ILE A 704 2.67 -21.47 6.30
N ALA A 705 1.54 -22.03 6.73
CA ALA A 705 1.48 -23.19 7.62
C ALA A 705 2.23 -24.43 7.09
N GLY A 706 2.26 -24.63 5.76
CA GLY A 706 2.98 -25.73 5.10
C GLY A 706 4.50 -25.56 4.99
N SER A 707 5.07 -24.45 5.48
CA SER A 707 6.53 -24.25 5.53
C SER A 707 7.19 -25.38 6.34
N PRO A 708 8.22 -26.09 5.83
CA PRO A 708 8.64 -27.39 6.36
C PRO A 708 8.85 -27.45 7.88
N LEU A 709 9.68 -26.56 8.44
CA LEU A 709 9.97 -26.55 9.88
C LEU A 709 8.83 -25.97 10.72
N PHE A 710 8.03 -25.08 10.15
CA PHE A 710 6.88 -24.54 10.86
C PHE A 710 5.74 -25.55 10.90
N ARG A 711 5.54 -26.33 9.83
CA ARG A 711 4.67 -27.51 9.80
C ARG A 711 5.02 -28.47 10.92
N GLU A 712 6.31 -28.80 11.07
CA GLU A 712 6.75 -29.66 12.17
C GLU A 712 6.38 -29.13 13.55
N ALA A 713 6.13 -27.83 13.74
CA ALA A 713 5.73 -27.27 15.04
C ALA A 713 4.27 -27.60 15.41
N TRP A 714 3.40 -27.74 14.40
CA TRP A 714 1.95 -27.93 14.60
C TRP A 714 1.42 -29.28 14.14
N ASP A 715 2.14 -30.00 13.28
CA ASP A 715 1.81 -31.36 12.79
C ASP A 715 2.49 -32.43 13.66
N ASN A 716 2.31 -32.35 14.98
CA ASN A 716 2.87 -33.29 15.96
C ASN A 716 2.02 -33.39 17.24
N ASP A 717 2.26 -34.43 18.03
CA ASP A 717 1.55 -34.70 19.29
C ASP A 717 2.12 -33.99 20.53
N TRP A 718 3.20 -33.21 20.39
CA TRP A 718 3.82 -32.49 21.51
C TRP A 718 3.01 -31.25 21.87
N TYR A 719 3.05 -30.81 23.14
CA TYR A 719 2.62 -29.45 23.47
C TYR A 719 3.54 -28.43 22.76
N SER A 720 2.96 -27.42 22.10
CA SER A 720 3.73 -26.52 21.21
C SER A 720 4.84 -25.78 21.95
N TYR A 721 4.59 -25.32 23.18
CA TYR A 721 5.61 -24.72 24.03
C TYR A 721 6.77 -25.68 24.33
N THR A 722 6.46 -26.94 24.65
CA THR A 722 7.48 -27.98 24.94
C THR A 722 8.29 -28.32 23.69
N TRP A 723 7.64 -28.45 22.53
CA TRP A 723 8.33 -28.70 21.27
C TRP A 723 9.29 -27.55 20.92
N LEU A 724 8.83 -26.30 21.03
CA LEU A 724 9.67 -25.13 20.78
C LEU A 724 10.92 -25.13 21.67
N ARG A 725 10.75 -25.33 22.99
CA ARG A 725 11.86 -25.33 23.95
C ARG A 725 12.81 -26.51 23.79
N ASP A 726 12.29 -27.73 23.71
CA ASP A 726 13.10 -28.96 23.86
C ASP A 726 13.60 -29.51 22.52
N VAL A 727 12.96 -29.16 21.42
CA VAL A 727 13.33 -29.61 20.06
C VAL A 727 13.99 -28.49 19.30
N TRP A 728 13.25 -27.41 19.01
CA TRP A 728 13.73 -26.38 18.09
C TRP A 728 14.81 -25.46 18.69
N VAL A 729 14.58 -24.92 19.90
CA VAL A 729 15.55 -24.08 20.62
C VAL A 729 16.83 -24.85 20.92
N LYS A 730 16.70 -26.11 21.34
CA LYS A 730 17.87 -26.95 21.67
C LYS A 730 18.82 -27.10 20.48
N GLN A 731 18.31 -27.39 19.28
CA GLN A 731 19.16 -27.48 18.07
C GLN A 731 19.92 -26.18 17.79
N HIS A 732 19.29 -25.03 18.03
CA HIS A 732 19.94 -23.73 17.85
C HIS A 732 20.97 -23.46 18.94
N GLN A 733 20.69 -23.84 20.18
CA GLN A 733 21.63 -23.71 21.30
C GLN A 733 22.87 -24.58 21.09
N ASP A 734 22.70 -25.82 20.64
CA ASP A 734 23.80 -26.73 20.33
C ASP A 734 24.71 -26.09 19.27
N PHE A 735 24.14 -25.55 18.18
CA PHE A 735 24.92 -24.82 17.16
C PHE A 735 25.68 -23.61 17.75
N LEU A 736 25.04 -22.80 18.60
CA LEU A 736 25.69 -21.63 19.21
C LEU A 736 26.83 -22.02 20.15
N GLN A 737 26.69 -23.15 20.87
CA GLN A 737 27.72 -23.67 21.77
C GLN A 737 28.89 -24.28 21.00
N ASP A 738 28.60 -24.99 19.91
CA ASP A 738 29.62 -25.65 19.08
C ASP A 738 30.37 -24.67 18.15
N THR A 739 29.78 -23.51 17.85
CA THR A 739 30.39 -22.50 16.99
C THR A 739 31.32 -21.58 17.77
N ILE A 740 32.60 -21.98 17.87
CA ILE A 740 33.67 -21.19 18.48
C ILE A 740 34.49 -20.51 17.37
N LEU A 741 34.55 -19.17 17.40
CA LEU A 741 35.34 -18.38 16.45
C LEU A 741 36.76 -18.19 16.98
N PRO A 742 37.80 -18.74 16.33
CA PRO A 742 39.18 -18.41 16.67
C PRO A 742 39.53 -16.98 16.25
N GLN A 743 40.59 -16.42 16.81
CA GLN A 743 41.04 -15.05 16.55
C GLN A 743 41.08 -14.64 15.06
N PRO A 744 41.62 -15.45 14.12
CA PRO A 744 41.58 -15.10 12.70
C PRO A 744 40.15 -14.93 12.14
N SER A 745 39.19 -15.72 12.63
CA SER A 745 37.78 -15.60 12.23
C SER A 745 37.09 -14.39 12.86
N ILE A 746 37.43 -14.04 14.11
CA ILE A 746 36.96 -12.81 14.76
C ILE A 746 37.41 -11.59 13.95
N TYR A 747 38.69 -11.55 13.58
CA TYR A 747 39.26 -10.41 12.84
C TYR A 747 38.70 -10.32 11.42
N ALA A 748 38.57 -11.45 10.72
CA ALA A 748 37.92 -11.49 9.41
C ALA A 748 36.47 -10.99 9.47
N PHE A 749 35.71 -11.39 10.50
CA PHE A 749 34.35 -10.91 10.71
C PHE A 749 34.30 -9.39 10.96
N ILE A 750 35.17 -8.86 11.83
CA ILE A 750 35.25 -7.42 12.12
C ILE A 750 35.65 -6.62 10.87
N GLU A 751 36.64 -7.09 10.12
CA GLU A 751 37.06 -6.45 8.87
C GLU A 751 35.94 -6.44 7.84
N ASN A 752 35.24 -7.55 7.65
CA ASN A 752 34.09 -7.63 6.75
C ASN A 752 32.97 -6.67 7.18
N PHE A 753 32.66 -6.64 8.47
CA PHE A 753 31.68 -5.72 9.04
C PHE A 753 32.05 -4.25 8.78
N CYS A 754 33.27 -3.87 9.13
CA CYS A 754 33.73 -2.50 8.97
C CYS A 754 33.86 -2.08 7.51
N ASN A 755 34.32 -2.99 6.64
CA ASN A 755 34.40 -2.73 5.20
C ASN A 755 33.01 -2.51 4.60
N LYS A 756 32.03 -3.33 4.99
CA LYS A 756 30.67 -3.27 4.47
C LYS A 756 29.90 -2.03 4.91
N TYR A 757 30.15 -1.55 6.13
CA TYR A 757 29.40 -0.43 6.72
C TYR A 757 30.22 0.85 6.90
N ALA A 758 31.29 1.02 6.12
CA ALA A 758 32.13 2.22 6.08
C ALA A 758 32.76 2.63 7.43
N LEU A 759 33.19 1.64 8.21
CA LEU A 759 33.87 1.80 9.51
C LEU A 759 35.36 1.44 9.45
N GLN A 760 36.01 1.56 8.29
CA GLN A 760 37.42 1.18 8.11
C GLN A 760 38.37 1.92 9.06
N HIS A 761 38.01 3.15 9.44
CA HIS A 761 38.81 4.01 10.32
C HIS A 761 38.90 3.51 11.78
N VAL A 762 38.00 2.61 12.20
CA VAL A 762 37.96 2.06 13.58
C VAL A 762 38.25 0.56 13.62
N VAL A 763 38.65 -0.07 12.51
CA VAL A 763 38.92 -1.52 12.44
C VAL A 763 39.94 -1.95 13.51
N HIS A 764 41.02 -1.19 13.65
CA HIS A 764 42.09 -1.53 14.60
C HIS A 764 41.62 -1.45 16.06
N ASP A 765 40.93 -0.37 16.42
CA ASP A 765 40.35 -0.22 17.76
C ASP A 765 39.32 -1.32 18.06
N PHE A 766 38.58 -1.77 17.05
CA PHE A 766 37.62 -2.85 17.19
C PHE A 766 38.31 -4.22 17.36
N HIS A 767 39.38 -4.48 16.61
CA HIS A 767 40.23 -5.68 16.82
C HIS A 767 40.81 -5.71 18.23
N ASP A 768 41.33 -4.60 18.73
CA ASP A 768 41.90 -4.49 20.08
C ASP A 768 40.83 -4.75 21.16
N PHE A 769 39.61 -4.23 20.96
CA PHE A 769 38.49 -4.45 21.85
C PHE A 769 38.03 -5.93 21.89
N CYS A 770 38.21 -6.66 20.79
CA CYS A 770 37.88 -8.08 20.63
C CYS A 770 39.15 -8.94 20.47
N SER A 771 40.18 -8.68 21.29
CA SER A 771 41.51 -9.29 21.17
C SER A 771 41.65 -10.73 21.70
N ASP A 772 40.54 -11.36 22.10
CA ASP A 772 40.53 -12.72 22.64
C ASP A 772 41.02 -13.77 21.63
N HIS A 773 41.58 -14.86 22.15
CA HIS A 773 42.03 -15.98 21.31
C HIS A 773 40.88 -16.72 20.61
N SER A 774 39.71 -16.75 21.25
CA SER A 774 38.49 -17.30 20.69
C SER A 774 37.26 -16.71 21.38
N LEU A 775 36.15 -16.60 20.65
CA LEU A 775 34.86 -16.14 21.17
C LEU A 775 33.74 -17.01 20.63
N THR A 776 32.74 -17.26 21.47
CA THR A 776 31.42 -17.71 21.01
C THR A 776 30.67 -16.55 20.34
N LEU A 777 29.60 -16.86 19.62
CA LEU A 777 28.76 -15.82 19.01
C LEU A 777 28.13 -14.85 20.03
N PRO A 778 27.55 -15.32 21.16
CA PRO A 778 27.04 -14.42 22.20
C PRO A 778 28.10 -13.46 22.77
N GLU A 779 29.32 -13.95 23.01
CA GLU A 779 30.41 -13.13 23.53
C GLU A 779 30.89 -12.08 22.52
N LEU A 780 31.02 -12.47 21.25
CA LEU A 780 31.35 -11.53 20.17
C LEU A 780 30.26 -10.46 20.02
N TYR A 781 28.99 -10.85 20.10
CA TYR A 781 27.87 -9.90 20.07
C TYR A 781 27.92 -8.92 21.24
N ASP A 782 28.13 -9.39 22.47
CA ASP A 782 28.20 -8.53 23.65
C ASP A 782 29.35 -7.52 23.53
N LYS A 783 30.55 -7.98 23.16
CA LYS A 783 31.70 -7.10 22.94
C LYS A 783 31.46 -6.12 21.80
N GLY A 784 31.00 -6.60 20.65
CA GLY A 784 30.69 -5.76 19.50
C GLY A 784 29.63 -4.71 19.79
N SER A 785 28.58 -5.07 20.53
CA SER A 785 27.53 -4.13 20.92
C SER A 785 28.03 -3.06 21.88
N ARG A 786 28.89 -3.42 22.83
CA ARG A 786 29.55 -2.46 23.74
C ARG A 786 30.48 -1.51 22.99
N PHE A 787 31.25 -2.03 22.03
CA PHE A 787 32.12 -1.21 21.17
C PHE A 787 31.31 -0.24 20.29
N LEU A 788 30.26 -0.72 19.62
CA LEU A 788 29.43 0.15 18.79
C LEU A 788 28.69 1.21 19.62
N SER A 789 28.25 0.86 20.82
CA SER A 789 27.64 1.80 21.75
C SER A 789 28.63 2.87 22.25
N SER A 790 29.90 2.52 22.43
CA SER A 790 30.95 3.48 22.82
C SER A 790 31.36 4.38 21.65
N LEU A 791 31.35 3.86 20.42
CA LEU A 791 31.63 4.62 19.21
C LEU A 791 30.57 5.70 18.96
N PHE A 792 29.29 5.37 19.17
CA PHE A 792 28.16 6.26 18.91
C PHE A 792 27.50 6.80 20.20
N THR A 793 28.30 7.20 21.20
CA THR A 793 27.81 7.69 22.50
C THR A 793 26.83 8.88 22.41
N LYS A 794 26.97 9.73 21.41
CA LYS A 794 26.12 10.93 21.22
C LYS A 794 24.79 10.63 20.53
N ASP A 795 24.68 9.52 19.80
CA ASP A 795 23.49 9.16 19.03
C ASP A 795 23.17 7.67 19.22
N LYS A 796 22.33 7.40 20.23
CA LYS A 796 21.89 6.05 20.58
C LYS A 796 21.12 5.36 19.44
N THR A 797 20.43 6.13 18.60
CA THR A 797 19.66 5.59 17.47
C THR A 797 20.59 5.03 16.40
N VAL A 798 21.70 5.72 16.13
CA VAL A 798 22.74 5.24 15.22
C VAL A 798 23.41 3.97 15.75
N ALA A 799 23.74 3.92 17.05
CA ALA A 799 24.30 2.72 17.68
C ALA A 799 23.42 1.48 17.43
N LEU A 800 22.10 1.61 17.64
CA LEU A 800 21.13 0.53 17.44
C LEU A 800 21.13 0.00 15.99
N ILE A 801 21.25 0.89 15.00
CA ILE A 801 21.32 0.51 13.58
C ILE A 801 22.53 -0.38 13.31
N TYR A 802 23.71 -0.01 13.83
CA TYR A 802 24.92 -0.82 13.65
C TYR A 802 24.88 -2.14 14.42
N ILE A 803 24.26 -2.17 15.61
CA ILE A 803 24.05 -3.42 16.37
C ILE A 803 23.13 -4.39 15.62
N ARG A 804 22.04 -3.90 15.01
CA ARG A 804 21.18 -4.73 14.14
C ARG A 804 21.94 -5.26 12.93
N ARG A 805 22.80 -4.43 12.34
CA ARG A 805 23.68 -4.82 11.21
C ARG A 805 24.72 -5.86 11.61
N LEU A 806 25.20 -5.83 12.85
CA LEU A 806 26.11 -6.81 13.43
C LEU A 806 25.41 -8.17 13.49
N LEU A 807 24.21 -8.23 14.07
CA LEU A 807 23.37 -9.43 14.14
C LEU A 807 23.06 -10.00 12.74
N TYR A 808 22.67 -9.14 11.79
CA TYR A 808 22.46 -9.56 10.40
C TYR A 808 23.70 -10.21 9.79
N LEU A 809 24.89 -9.67 10.07
CA LEU A 809 26.13 -10.21 9.52
C LEU A 809 26.48 -11.55 10.18
N MET A 810 26.28 -11.70 11.49
CA MET A 810 26.52 -12.95 12.22
C MET A 810 25.72 -14.11 11.61
N VAL A 811 24.40 -13.94 11.41
CA VAL A 811 23.53 -14.97 10.81
C VAL A 811 23.92 -15.27 9.36
N ARG A 812 24.43 -14.27 8.63
CA ARG A 812 24.74 -14.41 7.20
C ARG A 812 26.10 -15.06 6.94
N GLU A 813 27.12 -14.72 7.71
CA GLU A 813 28.53 -15.04 7.42
C GLU A 813 29.10 -16.18 8.25
N VAL A 814 28.59 -16.42 9.47
CA VAL A 814 29.11 -17.49 10.34
C VAL A 814 28.46 -18.83 9.97
N PRO A 815 29.20 -19.96 10.00
CA PRO A 815 30.61 -20.11 10.40
C PRO A 815 31.62 -19.90 9.27
N TYR A 816 32.90 -19.79 9.67
CA TYR A 816 34.05 -19.66 8.76
C TYR A 816 34.76 -21.00 8.59
N VAL A 817 35.21 -21.27 7.37
CA VAL A 817 35.92 -22.50 6.98
C VAL A 817 37.24 -22.12 6.29
N SER A 818 38.33 -22.83 6.57
CA SER A 818 39.60 -22.59 5.85
C SER A 818 39.52 -23.15 4.44
N GLU A 819 40.19 -22.51 3.47
CA GLU A 819 40.29 -23.05 2.10
C GLU A 819 40.84 -24.48 2.06
N GLN A 820 41.67 -24.86 3.03
CA GLN A 820 42.23 -26.22 3.15
C GLN A 820 41.16 -27.29 3.40
N GLN A 821 40.05 -26.92 4.02
CA GLN A 821 38.92 -27.82 4.29
C GLN A 821 37.96 -27.92 3.10
N LEU A 822 38.14 -27.09 2.07
CA LEU A 822 37.23 -27.04 0.92
C LEU A 822 37.06 -28.38 0.20
N PRO A 823 38.09 -29.23 0.01
CA PRO A 823 37.89 -30.55 -0.60
C PRO A 823 36.88 -31.42 0.15
N GLU A 824 36.99 -31.47 1.48
CA GLU A 824 36.09 -32.23 2.35
C GLU A 824 34.68 -31.61 2.36
N VAL A 825 34.61 -30.29 2.50
CA VAL A 825 33.33 -29.56 2.48
C VAL A 825 32.57 -29.81 1.17
N LEU A 826 33.26 -29.70 0.02
CA LEU A 826 32.70 -29.98 -1.31
C LEU A 826 32.17 -31.41 -1.42
N ASP A 827 32.91 -32.40 -0.92
CA ASP A 827 32.48 -33.79 -0.99
C ASP A 827 31.24 -34.06 -0.12
N ASN A 828 31.24 -33.55 1.12
CA ASN A 828 30.12 -33.71 2.06
C ASN A 828 28.82 -33.11 1.50
N VAL A 829 28.83 -31.84 1.09
CA VAL A 829 27.64 -31.16 0.56
C VAL A 829 27.21 -31.77 -0.77
N SER A 830 28.14 -32.10 -1.67
CA SER A 830 27.79 -32.72 -2.96
C SER A 830 27.19 -34.11 -2.78
N SER A 831 27.64 -34.86 -1.77
CA SER A 831 27.10 -36.17 -1.41
C SER A 831 25.70 -36.06 -0.82
N TYR A 832 25.46 -35.09 0.07
CA TYR A 832 24.11 -34.82 0.58
C TYR A 832 23.13 -34.44 -0.55
N LEU A 833 23.60 -33.64 -1.52
CA LEU A 833 22.81 -33.24 -2.68
C LEU A 833 22.62 -34.37 -3.72
N GLY A 834 23.33 -35.50 -3.59
CA GLY A 834 23.28 -36.61 -4.54
C GLY A 834 24.00 -36.33 -5.86
N ILE A 835 24.99 -35.43 -5.86
CA ILE A 835 25.69 -34.92 -7.06
C ILE A 835 27.22 -35.02 -6.97
N SER A 836 27.78 -35.91 -6.15
CA SER A 836 29.25 -36.09 -6.01
C SER A 836 29.94 -36.46 -7.32
N SER A 837 29.25 -37.11 -8.26
CA SER A 837 29.79 -37.38 -9.61
C SER A 837 29.92 -36.11 -10.47
N ARG A 838 29.17 -35.06 -10.13
CA ARG A 838 29.11 -33.80 -10.87
C ARG A 838 30.06 -32.76 -10.30
N ILE A 839 30.18 -32.70 -8.96
CA ILE A 839 30.98 -31.71 -8.24
C ILE A 839 31.97 -32.43 -7.32
N THR A 840 33.26 -32.24 -7.62
CA THR A 840 34.39 -32.70 -6.81
C THR A 840 35.46 -31.61 -6.85
N TYR A 841 36.29 -31.50 -5.81
CA TYR A 841 37.40 -30.56 -5.80
C TYR A 841 38.35 -30.75 -7.00
N GLU A 842 38.79 -31.98 -7.26
CA GLU A 842 39.75 -32.27 -8.35
C GLU A 842 39.24 -31.82 -9.73
N LYS A 843 37.95 -32.05 -10.02
CA LYS A 843 37.32 -31.64 -11.29
C LYS A 843 37.32 -30.12 -11.50
N PHE A 844 37.22 -29.35 -10.42
CA PHE A 844 37.12 -27.88 -10.47
C PHE A 844 38.35 -27.17 -9.89
N ARG A 845 39.44 -27.91 -9.68
CA ARG A 845 40.62 -27.43 -8.95
C ARG A 845 41.20 -26.15 -9.53
N SER A 846 41.40 -26.10 -10.85
CA SER A 846 41.95 -24.90 -11.51
C SER A 846 41.05 -23.68 -11.29
N LEU A 847 39.74 -23.86 -11.51
CA LEU A 847 38.74 -22.81 -11.37
C LEU A 847 38.67 -22.28 -9.93
N ILE A 848 38.75 -23.18 -8.94
CA ILE A 848 38.76 -22.86 -7.51
C ILE A 848 40.05 -22.15 -7.12
N GLU A 849 41.22 -22.69 -7.48
CA GLU A 849 42.53 -22.13 -7.13
C GLU A 849 42.79 -20.77 -7.80
N GLU A 850 42.15 -20.49 -8.94
CA GLU A 850 42.18 -19.17 -9.60
C GLU A 850 41.29 -18.13 -8.91
N THR A 851 40.19 -18.54 -8.28
CA THR A 851 39.22 -17.62 -7.65
C THR A 851 39.44 -17.42 -6.16
N ILE A 852 39.95 -18.43 -5.46
CA ILE A 852 40.13 -18.45 -4.00
C ILE A 852 41.62 -18.33 -3.65
N PRO A 853 42.05 -17.22 -3.03
CA PRO A 853 43.43 -17.10 -2.57
C PRO A 853 43.78 -18.15 -1.50
N LYS A 854 45.05 -18.56 -1.44
CA LYS A 854 45.52 -19.49 -0.40
C LYS A 854 45.47 -18.84 0.98
N MET A 855 45.26 -19.66 2.02
CA MET A 855 45.19 -19.22 3.43
C MET A 855 44.03 -18.27 3.74
N THR A 856 42.95 -18.30 2.96
CA THR A 856 41.75 -17.49 3.23
C THR A 856 40.74 -18.23 4.10
N LEU A 857 40.01 -17.46 4.91
CA LEU A 857 38.80 -17.93 5.58
C LEU A 857 37.58 -17.62 4.71
N LEU A 858 36.77 -18.64 4.47
CA LEU A 858 35.55 -18.58 3.69
C LEU A 858 34.36 -18.50 4.63
N SER A 859 33.57 -17.44 4.54
CA SER A 859 32.31 -17.35 5.28
C SER A 859 31.27 -18.33 4.72
N SER A 860 30.21 -18.58 5.49
CA SER A 860 29.01 -19.29 5.03
C SER A 860 28.44 -18.66 3.73
N ALA A 861 28.53 -17.34 3.59
CA ALA A 861 28.11 -16.66 2.35
C ALA A 861 29.05 -16.96 1.17
N ASP A 862 30.36 -16.97 1.39
CA ASP A 862 31.35 -17.27 0.35
C ASP A 862 31.21 -18.69 -0.15
N LEU A 863 31.02 -19.66 0.77
CA LEU A 863 30.74 -21.05 0.41
C LEU A 863 29.51 -21.16 -0.50
N ARG A 864 28.40 -20.47 -0.17
CA ARG A 864 27.23 -20.43 -1.05
C ARG A 864 27.56 -19.87 -2.43
N HIS A 865 28.36 -18.81 -2.51
CA HIS A 865 28.77 -18.24 -3.78
C HIS A 865 29.62 -19.22 -4.61
N ILE A 866 30.53 -19.95 -3.97
CA ILE A 866 31.33 -20.99 -4.62
C ILE A 866 30.42 -22.09 -5.16
N TYR A 867 29.55 -22.68 -4.33
CA TYR A 867 28.64 -23.74 -4.76
C TYR A 867 27.72 -23.30 -5.89
N LYS A 868 27.18 -22.09 -5.85
CA LYS A 868 26.35 -21.56 -6.94
C LYS A 868 27.12 -21.50 -8.26
N GLY A 869 28.37 -21.01 -8.23
CA GLY A 869 29.23 -21.01 -9.41
C GLY A 869 29.53 -22.42 -9.91
N LEU A 870 29.85 -23.36 -9.01
CA LEU A 870 30.11 -24.76 -9.36
C LEU A 870 28.87 -25.48 -9.90
N LEU A 871 27.69 -25.22 -9.34
CA LEU A 871 26.41 -25.73 -9.85
C LEU A 871 26.18 -25.22 -11.27
N MET A 872 26.25 -23.90 -11.50
CA MET A 872 26.10 -23.33 -12.84
C MET A 872 27.11 -23.90 -13.83
N GLN A 873 28.38 -24.01 -13.44
CA GLN A 873 29.43 -24.58 -14.29
C GLN A 873 29.24 -26.08 -14.55
N SER A 874 28.75 -26.84 -13.57
CA SER A 874 28.55 -28.28 -13.72
C SER A 874 27.34 -28.62 -14.60
N TYR A 875 26.26 -27.84 -14.47
CA TYR A 875 25.05 -28.01 -15.27
C TYR A 875 25.09 -27.25 -16.60
N GLN A 876 26.03 -26.31 -16.77
CA GLN A 876 26.08 -25.36 -17.90
C GLN A 876 24.76 -24.60 -18.09
N LYS A 877 24.11 -24.25 -16.97
CA LYS A 877 22.80 -23.58 -16.94
C LYS A 877 22.71 -22.60 -15.78
N ILE A 878 22.00 -21.50 -16.01
CA ILE A 878 21.69 -20.48 -15.01
C ILE A 878 20.39 -20.80 -14.26
N TYR A 879 19.45 -21.44 -14.96
CA TYR A 879 18.14 -21.80 -14.44
C TYR A 879 17.98 -23.31 -14.35
N THR A 880 17.27 -23.76 -13.33
CA THR A 880 17.05 -25.17 -13.01
C THR A 880 15.56 -25.46 -12.79
N GLU A 881 15.20 -26.72 -12.95
CA GLU A 881 13.85 -27.24 -12.71
C GLU A 881 13.53 -27.41 -11.22
N GLU A 882 14.56 -27.59 -10.38
CA GLU A 882 14.45 -27.70 -8.93
C GLU A 882 15.09 -26.50 -8.24
N ASP A 883 14.62 -26.17 -7.03
CA ASP A 883 15.22 -25.13 -6.18
C ASP A 883 16.55 -25.61 -5.58
N MET A 884 17.58 -25.60 -6.41
CA MET A 884 18.94 -25.96 -6.02
C MET A 884 19.52 -25.00 -4.98
N TYR A 885 19.01 -23.77 -4.86
CA TYR A 885 19.45 -22.81 -3.84
C TYR A 885 18.93 -23.22 -2.45
N LEU A 886 17.66 -23.60 -2.35
CA LEU A 886 17.08 -24.11 -1.11
C LEU A 886 17.69 -25.46 -0.73
N ARG A 887 17.86 -26.38 -1.69
CA ARG A 887 18.54 -27.68 -1.45
C ARG A 887 19.97 -27.50 -0.94
N LEU A 888 20.74 -26.60 -1.55
CA LEU A 888 22.09 -26.25 -1.09
C LEU A 888 22.06 -25.71 0.34
N THR A 889 21.11 -24.81 0.64
CA THR A 889 20.95 -24.24 1.98
C THR A 889 20.71 -25.32 3.03
N THR A 890 19.81 -26.27 2.74
CA THR A 890 19.54 -27.41 3.61
C THR A 890 20.77 -28.29 3.82
N ALA A 891 21.51 -28.59 2.75
CA ALA A 891 22.75 -29.37 2.82
C ALA A 891 23.82 -28.66 3.68
N MET A 892 23.96 -27.34 3.54
CA MET A 892 24.89 -26.56 4.36
C MET A 892 24.49 -26.55 5.84
N ARG A 893 23.21 -26.42 6.17
CA ARG A 893 22.73 -26.51 7.56
C ARG A 893 22.98 -27.89 8.17
N HIS A 894 22.77 -28.96 7.41
CA HIS A 894 23.05 -30.33 7.86
C HIS A 894 24.51 -30.53 8.28
N HIS A 895 25.45 -29.86 7.62
CA HIS A 895 26.88 -29.92 7.93
C HIS A 895 27.37 -28.77 8.82
N ASN A 896 26.47 -28.04 9.49
CA ASN A 896 26.82 -26.87 10.32
C ASN A 896 27.63 -25.79 9.57
N LEU A 897 27.39 -25.62 8.27
CA LEU A 897 28.05 -24.61 7.42
C LEU A 897 27.19 -23.35 7.22
N ALA A 898 26.02 -23.29 7.86
CA ALA A 898 25.12 -22.14 7.84
C ALA A 898 24.35 -22.07 9.15
N TYR A 899 23.91 -20.87 9.51
CA TYR A 899 23.06 -20.67 10.69
C TYR A 899 21.81 -21.56 10.62
N PRO A 900 21.38 -22.15 11.76
CA PRO A 900 20.18 -22.95 11.85
C PRO A 900 18.95 -22.28 11.24
N ALA A 901 18.05 -23.10 10.71
CA ALA A 901 16.90 -22.60 9.98
C ALA A 901 15.89 -21.91 10.92
N PRO A 902 15.45 -20.68 10.61
CA PRO A 902 14.39 -20.03 11.36
C PRO A 902 13.05 -20.74 11.14
N LEU A 903 12.11 -20.59 12.07
CA LEU A 903 10.71 -20.97 11.87
C LEU A 903 10.01 -19.91 11.04
N LEU A 904 10.10 -20.01 9.72
CA LEU A 904 9.34 -19.16 8.80
C LEU A 904 7.86 -19.51 8.89
N PHE A 905 7.06 -18.62 9.47
CA PHE A 905 5.64 -18.86 9.73
C PHE A 905 4.70 -17.98 8.90
N ALA A 906 5.18 -16.87 8.34
CA ALA A 906 4.35 -15.94 7.59
C ALA A 906 5.06 -15.30 6.38
N ASP A 907 4.29 -15.10 5.30
CA ASP A 907 4.63 -14.18 4.21
C ASP A 907 4.22 -12.77 4.66
N SER A 908 5.18 -11.83 4.72
CA SER A 908 4.90 -10.49 5.23
C SER A 908 4.14 -9.61 4.24
N ASN A 909 3.81 -10.12 3.05
CA ASN A 909 3.34 -9.40 1.86
C ASN A 909 4.38 -8.46 1.21
N TRP A 910 5.50 -8.19 1.87
CA TRP A 910 6.54 -7.33 1.32
C TRP A 910 7.40 -8.11 0.31
N PRO A 911 8.00 -7.43 -0.70
CA PRO A 911 8.78 -8.11 -1.73
C PRO A 911 9.94 -8.92 -1.13
N SER A 912 9.89 -10.24 -1.35
CA SER A 912 10.93 -11.19 -0.93
C SER A 912 11.18 -11.26 0.59
N ILE A 913 10.21 -10.88 1.43
CA ILE A 913 10.35 -10.88 2.89
C ILE A 913 9.29 -11.79 3.54
N TYR A 914 9.75 -12.55 4.54
CA TYR A 914 8.98 -13.48 5.36
C TYR A 914 9.24 -13.17 6.83
N PHE A 915 8.24 -13.36 7.69
CA PHE A 915 8.46 -13.37 9.13
C PHE A 915 8.88 -14.75 9.60
N GLY A 916 9.85 -14.78 10.52
CA GLY A 916 10.28 -16.01 11.13
C GLY A 916 10.79 -15.82 12.55
N PHE A 917 10.66 -16.88 13.35
CA PHE A 917 11.29 -16.94 14.65
C PHE A 917 12.71 -17.47 14.53
N ILE A 918 13.64 -16.87 15.28
CA ILE A 918 15.04 -17.27 15.35
C ILE A 918 15.49 -17.28 16.80
N LEU A 919 16.44 -18.15 17.15
CA LEU A 919 17.19 -17.98 18.38
C LEU A 919 18.22 -16.86 18.16
N ASN A 920 18.10 -15.74 18.85
CA ASN A 920 18.98 -14.59 18.65
C ASN A 920 20.45 -15.01 18.93
N PRO A 921 21.39 -14.81 17.97
CA PRO A 921 22.77 -15.28 18.13
C PRO A 921 23.54 -14.54 19.24
N GLY A 922 23.02 -13.41 19.70
CA GLY A 922 23.56 -12.61 20.79
C GLY A 922 22.92 -12.92 22.14
N THR A 923 21.58 -12.78 22.23
CA THR A 923 20.87 -12.91 23.52
C THR A 923 20.48 -14.34 23.86
N THR A 924 20.54 -15.27 22.91
CA THR A 924 20.12 -16.69 23.05
C THR A 924 18.63 -16.87 23.39
N GLU A 925 17.82 -15.84 23.16
CA GLU A 925 16.36 -15.87 23.33
C GLU A 925 15.65 -15.98 21.98
N ILE A 926 14.40 -16.48 21.97
CA ILE A 926 13.58 -16.49 20.77
C ILE A 926 13.23 -15.04 20.40
N ASP A 927 13.44 -14.70 19.14
CA ASP A 927 13.23 -13.36 18.60
C ASP A 927 12.46 -13.44 17.27
N LEU A 928 11.80 -12.34 16.89
CA LEU A 928 10.98 -12.24 15.68
C LEU A 928 11.68 -11.36 14.64
N TRP A 929 12.05 -11.96 13.52
CA TRP A 929 12.89 -11.34 12.48
C TRP A 929 12.23 -11.42 11.11
N LYS A 930 12.76 -10.62 10.17
CA LYS A 930 12.43 -10.67 8.74
C LYS A 930 13.50 -11.45 7.97
N PHE A 931 13.09 -12.33 7.07
CA PHE A 931 13.96 -13.23 6.30
C PHE A 931 13.63 -13.21 4.82
N ASN A 932 14.57 -13.68 3.99
CA ASN A 932 14.23 -14.17 2.65
C ASN A 932 13.60 -15.57 2.73
N TYR A 933 13.05 -16.06 1.61
CA TYR A 933 12.33 -17.33 1.56
C TYR A 933 13.15 -18.56 2.01
N ALA A 934 14.49 -18.51 1.90
CA ALA A 934 15.37 -19.59 2.34
C ALA A 934 15.82 -19.47 3.82
N GLY A 935 15.45 -18.40 4.52
CA GLY A 935 15.82 -18.18 5.93
C GLY A 935 17.30 -17.90 6.16
N LEU A 936 18.02 -17.33 5.18
CA LEU A 936 19.47 -17.07 5.25
C LEU A 936 19.83 -15.58 5.38
N GLN A 937 18.89 -14.69 5.06
CA GLN A 937 19.07 -13.25 5.14
C GLN A 937 18.14 -12.68 6.21
N GLY A 938 18.47 -12.94 7.49
CA GLY A 938 17.67 -12.55 8.64
C GLY A 938 18.05 -11.18 9.19
N GLN A 939 17.08 -10.29 9.36
CA GLN A 939 17.26 -8.99 10.01
C GLN A 939 16.29 -8.84 11.19
N PRO A 940 16.73 -8.29 12.34
CA PRO A 940 15.81 -7.92 13.42
C PRO A 940 14.74 -6.94 12.95
N LEU A 941 13.53 -7.02 13.52
CA LEU A 941 12.48 -6.03 13.28
C LEU A 941 12.81 -4.69 13.93
N ASP A 942 12.43 -3.60 13.26
CA ASP A 942 12.81 -2.27 13.72
C ASP A 942 12.00 -1.79 14.93
N ASN A 943 10.73 -2.22 15.05
CA ASN A 943 9.77 -1.74 16.05
C ASN A 943 9.19 -2.88 16.89
N ILE A 944 9.99 -3.89 17.23
CA ILE A 944 9.51 -5.08 17.95
C ILE A 944 8.79 -4.74 19.26
N GLN A 945 9.26 -3.73 19.99
CA GLN A 945 8.64 -3.31 21.25
C GLN A 945 7.21 -2.80 21.04
N GLU A 946 6.95 -2.09 19.94
CA GLU A 946 5.62 -1.58 19.61
C GLU A 946 4.66 -2.75 19.30
N LEU A 947 5.14 -3.82 18.66
CA LEU A 947 4.32 -4.99 18.31
C LEU A 947 3.80 -5.79 19.52
N PHE A 948 4.47 -5.71 20.67
CA PHE A 948 4.11 -6.44 21.89
C PHE A 948 3.55 -5.53 23.00
N ALA A 949 3.80 -4.20 22.95
CA ALA A 949 3.34 -3.25 23.97
C ALA A 949 1.93 -2.68 23.72
N THR A 950 1.31 -2.97 22.57
CA THR A 950 0.00 -2.42 22.18
C THR A 950 -1.18 -3.14 22.81
N SER A 951 -2.30 -2.42 22.97
CA SER A 951 -3.57 -2.96 23.47
C SER A 951 -4.38 -3.77 22.44
N ARG A 952 -3.96 -3.83 21.17
CA ARG A 952 -4.60 -4.68 20.15
C ARG A 952 -4.02 -6.09 20.19
N PRO A 953 -4.84 -7.14 20.02
CA PRO A 953 -4.34 -8.51 19.99
C PRO A 953 -3.69 -8.83 18.64
N TRP A 954 -2.91 -9.91 18.63
CA TRP A 954 -2.62 -10.65 17.42
C TRP A 954 -3.81 -11.55 17.10
N THR A 955 -4.23 -11.58 15.83
CA THR A 955 -5.46 -12.25 15.39
C THR A 955 -5.17 -13.21 14.24
N LEU A 956 -5.71 -14.42 14.31
CA LEU A 956 -5.74 -15.40 13.23
C LEU A 956 -7.18 -15.54 12.73
N TYR A 957 -7.37 -15.42 11.40
CA TYR A 957 -8.64 -15.69 10.74
C TYR A 957 -8.75 -17.19 10.47
N ALA A 958 -9.18 -17.93 11.49
CA ALA A 958 -9.00 -19.38 11.60
C ALA A 958 -9.84 -20.22 10.62
N ASN A 959 -10.90 -19.65 10.03
CA ASN A 959 -11.75 -20.37 9.07
C ASN A 959 -11.66 -19.76 7.66
N PRO A 960 -10.85 -20.34 6.75
CA PRO A 960 -10.68 -19.82 5.39
C PRO A 960 -11.94 -19.88 4.51
N ILE A 961 -12.94 -20.65 4.91
CA ILE A 961 -14.24 -20.70 4.22
C ILE A 961 -14.98 -19.36 4.35
N ASP A 962 -14.79 -18.65 5.47
CA ASP A 962 -15.41 -17.35 5.71
C ASP A 962 -14.96 -16.29 4.69
N TYR A 963 -13.81 -16.53 4.05
CA TYR A 963 -13.19 -15.64 3.05
C TYR A 963 -12.79 -16.39 1.77
N GLY A 964 -13.67 -17.27 1.30
CA GLY A 964 -13.68 -17.73 -0.09
C GLY A 964 -13.20 -19.15 -0.35
N MET A 965 -12.64 -19.84 0.64
CA MET A 965 -12.20 -21.22 0.43
C MET A 965 -13.42 -22.12 0.20
N PRO A 966 -13.46 -22.93 -0.87
CA PRO A 966 -14.49 -23.94 -1.03
C PRO A 966 -14.50 -24.88 0.17
N PRO A 967 -15.66 -25.24 0.74
CA PRO A 967 -15.71 -26.16 1.86
C PRO A 967 -15.15 -27.53 1.47
N PRO A 968 -14.29 -28.16 2.30
CA PRO A 968 -13.78 -29.50 2.06
C PRO A 968 -14.91 -30.52 1.84
N PRO A 969 -14.69 -31.59 1.05
CA PRO A 969 -15.66 -32.69 0.94
C PRO A 969 -16.03 -33.27 2.31
N GLY A 970 -17.33 -33.26 2.66
CA GLY A 970 -17.81 -33.73 3.96
C GLY A 970 -17.78 -32.68 5.08
N TYR A 971 -17.24 -31.49 4.84
CA TYR A 971 -17.32 -30.37 5.77
C TYR A 971 -18.77 -29.85 5.84
N ARG A 972 -19.44 -30.13 6.96
CA ARG A 972 -20.71 -29.48 7.31
C ARG A 972 -20.37 -28.31 8.20
N SER A 973 -20.59 -27.09 7.72
CA SER A 973 -20.45 -25.91 8.56
C SER A 973 -21.32 -26.11 9.82
N ARG A 974 -20.73 -25.85 11.00
CA ARG A 974 -21.42 -25.80 12.31
C ARG A 974 -21.74 -27.13 13.00
N LEU A 975 -20.92 -28.17 12.85
CA LEU A 975 -20.91 -29.21 13.88
C LEU A 975 -20.16 -28.69 15.13
N PRO A 976 -20.71 -28.86 16.35
CA PRO A 976 -20.01 -28.46 17.58
C PRO A 976 -18.61 -29.08 17.64
N LYS A 977 -17.65 -28.39 18.29
CA LYS A 977 -16.28 -28.91 18.52
C LYS A 977 -16.28 -30.32 19.14
N GLU A 978 -17.35 -30.71 19.83
CA GLU A 978 -17.52 -32.03 20.47
C GLU A 978 -18.05 -33.13 19.52
N PHE A 979 -18.26 -32.83 18.22
CA PHE A 979 -18.84 -33.78 17.27
C PHE A 979 -17.82 -34.54 16.41
N PHE A 980 -16.51 -34.23 16.53
CA PHE A 980 -15.42 -34.92 15.83
C PHE A 980 -14.39 -35.47 16.80
#